data_AF-A0A210Q1A5-F1
#
_entry.id   AF-A0A210Q1A5-F1
#
_cell.length_a   1.000
_cell.length_b   1.000
_cell.length_c   1.000
_cell.angle_alpha   90.00
_cell.angle_beta   90.00
_cell.angle_gamma   90.00
#
_symmetry.space_group_name_H-M   'P 1'
#
loop_
_entity.id
_entity.type
_entity.pdbx_description
1 polymer ?
#
loop_
_entity_poly.entity_id
_entity_poly.type
_entity_poly.pdbx_seq_one_letter_code
_entity_poly.pdbx_strand_id
1 'polypeptide(L)'
;MELGGIRKVSKFLSQHLDAMDSVGCEESVGVRRLMSYLAQVAGDKSKKGSSIMTGSKSEGFNFSSSDMDMMIVINEVKVVQPHDDIQEGDVNHMILVTDDTGCRPGYTLLRLYKEGVDPDKDVMSALADVNGSLYLSSLVYINNVLPPNCYQHGPCSSLQANSKNKKEIDIAFSFHCRSWPDSLSDFRSRTIYCRWPSRDLVNYIVRDGCYFVAIGDKHSSMNAMQWRISFAKAEKSLVMSFNHVQFKTYALLKIFLKECLEREESIKDLLCSYFMKTIMFHAIEHSTSSMWVDENIVQCFWFCFTILLEFVQTGYCPNYFVLTHNMFLSNVTGDNRRRLLHVLNKYQCMGWKCLFQCPSLQSLPQIIHESRSVNPVSTHKQMALAEINRDLLIHTQHNSIGFHDIAAILKIINGAFLKCSGDLYSDIVLLATINAVTNTSGNSIADLTRTQNIQPNKVVYNLIRREKQLLHLSAATDVCVGLLSLATFYYNTGCYNKASKVAIRVVSACQQRALIEEHGEFSEYFEEMCGKRYTLLQKAQRSFVFVYKIQAKYNTLYPPELDIEVQATEDNHEFIYLPPLPYAIFLVVLSMYRLNSIGQARVLLDALMTVRSDEVYGVLHYPILHNLVGICHQLLGNTRQAIMSFEDSCRQLPDNGAAASRITELRRHQREERDNSVD
;
A
#
# COMPACT_ATOMS: atom_id res chain seq x y z
N MET A 1 -45.32 -2.53 -2.62
CA MET A 1 -44.28 -3.47 -3.11
C MET A 1 -43.91 -4.32 -1.91
N GLU A 2 -44.29 -5.60 -1.93
CA GLU A 2 -44.23 -6.50 -0.78
C GLU A 2 -42.80 -6.65 -0.22
N LEU A 3 -42.65 -6.85 1.10
CA LEU A 3 -41.36 -7.06 1.78
C LEU A 3 -40.47 -8.12 1.08
N GLY A 4 -41.07 -9.10 0.40
CA GLY A 4 -40.37 -10.11 -0.39
C GLY A 4 -39.53 -9.53 -1.54
N GLY A 5 -40.00 -8.47 -2.19
CA GLY A 5 -39.29 -7.83 -3.30
C GLY A 5 -38.01 -7.12 -2.85
N ILE A 6 -38.04 -6.41 -1.72
CA ILE A 6 -36.87 -5.68 -1.19
C ILE A 6 -35.81 -6.65 -0.70
N ARG A 7 -36.20 -7.77 -0.08
CA ARG A 7 -35.26 -8.82 0.34
C ARG A 7 -34.54 -9.44 -0.86
N LYS A 8 -35.26 -9.74 -1.95
CA LYS A 8 -34.63 -10.21 -3.19
C LYS A 8 -33.62 -9.20 -3.72
N VAL A 9 -34.01 -7.92 -3.84
CA VAL A 9 -33.09 -6.86 -4.26
C VAL A 9 -31.85 -6.77 -3.37
N SER A 10 -32.03 -6.85 -2.06
CA SER A 10 -30.94 -6.75 -1.08
C SER A 10 -29.90 -7.84 -1.26
N LYS A 11 -30.31 -9.10 -1.50
CA LYS A 11 -29.38 -10.20 -1.77
C LYS A 11 -28.59 -10.01 -3.05
N PHE A 12 -29.25 -9.62 -4.14
CA PHE A 12 -28.58 -9.37 -5.42
C PHE A 12 -27.63 -8.17 -5.35
N LEU A 13 -28.05 -7.08 -4.68
CA LEU A 13 -27.19 -5.91 -4.44
C LEU A 13 -25.97 -6.30 -3.62
N SER A 14 -26.17 -7.07 -2.55
CA SER A 14 -25.10 -7.57 -1.71
C SER A 14 -24.07 -8.39 -2.49
N GLN A 15 -24.52 -9.36 -3.30
CA GLN A 15 -23.63 -10.18 -4.13
C GLN A 15 -22.91 -9.34 -5.20
N HIS A 16 -23.59 -8.35 -5.79
CA HIS A 16 -23.00 -7.45 -6.76
C HIS A 16 -21.86 -6.64 -6.15
N LEU A 17 -22.04 -6.12 -4.93
CA LEU A 17 -20.98 -5.44 -4.19
C LEU A 17 -19.81 -6.39 -3.87
N ASP A 18 -20.08 -7.65 -3.53
CA ASP A 18 -19.01 -8.64 -3.32
C ASP A 18 -18.18 -8.89 -4.60
N ALA A 19 -18.81 -8.78 -5.77
CA ALA A 19 -18.17 -8.95 -7.08
C ALA A 19 -17.48 -7.69 -7.63
N MET A 20 -17.76 -6.51 -7.07
CA MET A 20 -17.10 -5.26 -7.47
C MET A 20 -15.68 -5.23 -6.91
N ASP A 21 -14.66 -5.11 -7.77
CA ASP A 21 -13.25 -5.02 -7.35
C ASP A 21 -12.99 -3.88 -6.34
N SER A 22 -13.78 -2.80 -6.41
CA SER A 22 -13.68 -1.66 -5.50
C SER A 22 -14.20 -1.92 -4.09
N VAL A 23 -15.08 -2.92 -3.90
CA VAL A 23 -15.73 -3.25 -2.63
C VAL A 23 -15.32 -4.65 -2.16
N GLY A 24 -15.61 -5.69 -2.94
CA GLY A 24 -15.15 -7.06 -2.73
C GLY A 24 -15.85 -7.82 -1.59
N CYS A 25 -15.67 -9.13 -1.56
CA CYS A 25 -16.12 -10.01 -0.48
C CYS A 25 -15.28 -9.83 0.80
N GLU A 26 -15.78 -10.33 1.94
CA GLU A 26 -15.14 -10.22 3.26
C GLU A 26 -13.69 -10.70 3.26
N GLU A 27 -13.44 -11.85 2.64
CA GLU A 27 -12.09 -12.41 2.54
C GLU A 27 -11.15 -11.50 1.74
N SER A 28 -11.60 -10.98 0.58
CA SER A 28 -10.80 -10.06 -0.25
C SER A 28 -10.50 -8.73 0.47
N VAL A 29 -11.45 -8.22 1.26
CA VAL A 29 -11.29 -7.05 2.12
C VAL A 29 -10.25 -7.34 3.19
N GLY A 30 -10.32 -8.52 3.83
CA GLY A 30 -9.33 -8.97 4.80
C GLY A 30 -7.94 -9.08 4.22
N VAL A 31 -7.80 -9.63 3.00
CA VAL A 31 -6.51 -9.69 2.29
C VAL A 31 -5.95 -8.28 2.05
N ARG A 32 -6.75 -7.34 1.52
CA ARG A 32 -6.31 -5.95 1.30
C ARG A 32 -5.88 -5.26 2.60
N ARG A 33 -6.63 -5.46 3.69
CA ARG A 33 -6.30 -4.93 5.02
C ARG A 33 -4.99 -5.50 5.56
N LEU A 34 -4.78 -6.80 5.45
CA LEU A 34 -3.54 -7.45 5.88
C LEU A 34 -2.34 -6.97 5.06
N MET A 35 -2.47 -6.90 3.72
CA MET A 35 -1.40 -6.40 2.86
C MET A 35 -1.06 -4.94 3.17
N SER A 36 -2.06 -4.09 3.40
CA SER A 36 -1.84 -2.69 3.83
C SER A 36 -1.12 -2.60 5.17
N TYR A 37 -1.46 -3.48 6.13
CA TYR A 37 -0.76 -3.56 7.41
C TYR A 37 0.69 -3.99 7.25
N LEU A 38 0.96 -5.05 6.48
CA LEU A 38 2.33 -5.52 6.24
C LEU A 38 3.18 -4.45 5.52
N ALA A 39 2.62 -3.75 4.54
CA ALA A 39 3.29 -2.67 3.83
C ALA A 39 3.63 -1.48 4.75
N GLN A 40 2.68 -1.04 5.58
CA GLN A 40 2.92 0.03 6.57
C GLN A 40 4.10 -0.33 7.48
N VAL A 41 4.07 -1.55 8.00
CA VAL A 41 5.01 -1.97 9.02
C VAL A 41 6.40 -2.25 8.45
N ALA A 42 6.50 -2.61 7.17
CA ALA A 42 7.79 -2.68 6.46
C ALA A 42 8.37 -1.30 6.10
N GLY A 43 7.50 -0.31 5.87
CA GLY A 43 7.91 1.07 5.57
C GLY A 43 8.41 1.86 6.78
N ASP A 44 8.20 1.38 8.00
CA ASP A 44 8.54 2.10 9.24
C ASP A 44 10.04 1.99 9.56
N LYS A 45 10.82 2.87 8.92
CA LYS A 45 12.29 2.81 8.91
C LYS A 45 12.97 3.72 9.93
N SER A 46 12.23 4.63 10.55
CA SER A 46 12.78 5.73 11.33
C SER A 46 12.45 5.59 12.81
N LYS A 47 13.44 5.75 13.68
CA LYS A 47 13.17 6.01 15.10
C LYS A 47 12.44 7.35 15.30
N LYS A 48 12.67 8.31 14.38
CA LYS A 48 12.15 9.67 14.44
C LYS A 48 10.69 9.83 14.06
N GLY A 49 10.16 8.93 13.25
CA GLY A 49 8.76 9.00 12.87
C GLY A 49 8.17 7.64 12.61
N SER A 50 6.91 7.49 12.98
CA SER A 50 6.13 6.29 12.63
C SER A 50 5.04 6.63 11.63
N SER A 51 4.77 5.72 10.70
CA SER A 51 3.74 5.88 9.67
C SER A 51 2.48 5.08 10.00
N ILE A 52 1.33 5.69 9.73
CA ILE A 52 0.02 5.08 9.88
C ILE A 52 -0.73 5.24 8.57
N MET A 53 -0.95 4.12 7.86
CA MET A 53 -1.78 4.13 6.67
C MET A 53 -3.23 4.33 7.09
N THR A 54 -3.92 5.33 6.53
CA THR A 54 -5.31 5.66 6.86
C THR A 54 -6.19 5.64 5.60
N GLY A 55 -7.45 6.03 5.75
CA GLY A 55 -8.37 6.20 4.62
C GLY A 55 -8.74 4.93 3.86
N SER A 56 -9.34 5.14 2.68
CA SER A 56 -10.16 4.13 1.99
C SER A 56 -9.40 2.85 1.65
N LYS A 57 -8.15 2.99 1.19
CA LYS A 57 -7.32 1.84 0.80
C LYS A 57 -6.96 0.96 1.99
N SER A 58 -6.51 1.57 3.09
CA SER A 58 -6.11 0.83 4.28
C SER A 58 -7.30 0.24 5.06
N GLU A 59 -8.49 0.83 4.89
CA GLU A 59 -9.77 0.30 5.38
C GLU A 59 -10.27 -0.91 4.58
N GLY A 60 -9.67 -1.19 3.41
CA GLY A 60 -9.96 -2.37 2.58
C GLY A 60 -10.78 -2.09 1.33
N PHE A 61 -11.01 -0.84 0.93
CA PHE A 61 -11.62 -0.51 -0.37
C PHE A 61 -10.58 -0.44 -1.48
N ASN A 62 -11.02 -0.58 -2.74
CA ASN A 62 -10.17 -0.42 -3.92
C ASN A 62 -10.79 0.49 -5.01
N PHE A 63 -11.51 1.54 -4.62
CA PHE A 63 -11.99 2.54 -5.59
C PHE A 63 -10.82 3.12 -6.41
N SER A 64 -11.00 3.28 -7.71
CA SER A 64 -9.96 3.78 -8.64
C SER A 64 -9.60 5.23 -8.35
N SER A 65 -10.59 6.04 -7.96
CA SER A 65 -10.43 7.46 -7.59
C SER A 65 -9.92 7.69 -6.17
N SER A 66 -9.68 6.63 -5.39
CA SER A 66 -9.12 6.81 -4.04
C SER A 66 -7.64 7.12 -4.10
N ASP A 67 -7.30 8.22 -3.46
CA ASP A 67 -6.01 8.63 -2.94
C ASP A 67 -5.41 7.60 -1.96
N MET A 68 -4.15 7.85 -1.62
CA MET A 68 -3.42 7.12 -0.59
C MET A 68 -3.15 8.05 0.60
N ASP A 69 -3.87 7.82 1.69
CA ASP A 69 -3.70 8.59 2.93
C ASP A 69 -2.64 7.96 3.85
N MET A 70 -1.67 8.77 4.26
CA MET A 70 -0.67 8.41 5.25
C MET A 70 -0.56 9.49 6.33
N MET A 71 -0.58 9.08 7.59
CA MET A 71 -0.27 9.96 8.72
C MET A 71 1.13 9.63 9.23
N ILE A 72 2.02 10.62 9.26
CA ILE A 72 3.36 10.52 9.84
C ILE A 72 3.30 11.11 11.25
N VAL A 73 3.69 10.31 12.23
CA VAL A 73 3.75 10.68 13.64
C VAL A 73 5.20 11.01 13.99
N ILE A 74 5.48 12.23 14.42
CA ILE A 74 6.82 12.63 14.87
C ILE A 74 7.03 12.12 16.29
N ASN A 75 7.96 11.18 16.47
CA ASN A 75 8.10 10.44 17.72
C ASN A 75 8.85 11.24 18.79
N GLU A 76 9.71 12.19 18.40
CA GLU A 76 10.49 13.04 19.32
C GLU A 76 9.66 14.10 20.05
N VAL A 77 8.43 14.34 19.59
CA VAL A 77 7.53 15.36 20.12
C VAL A 77 6.33 14.67 20.74
N LYS A 78 6.10 14.90 22.02
CA LYS A 78 4.94 14.37 22.75
C LYS A 78 3.99 15.50 23.07
N VAL A 79 2.71 15.28 22.81
CA VAL A 79 1.64 16.15 23.30
C VAL A 79 1.04 15.51 24.54
N VAL A 80 0.78 16.31 25.56
CA VAL A 80 0.16 15.88 26.81
C VAL A 80 -0.98 16.82 27.20
N GLN A 81 -1.92 16.35 28.00
CA GLN A 81 -2.95 17.18 28.63
C GLN A 81 -2.36 17.96 29.82
N PRO A 82 -2.99 19.06 30.27
CA PRO A 82 -2.47 19.90 31.37
C PRO A 82 -2.23 19.16 32.69
N HIS A 83 -2.90 18.04 32.91
CA HIS A 83 -2.84 17.26 34.15
C HIS A 83 -2.10 15.92 34.02
N ASP A 84 -1.54 15.64 32.84
CA ASP A 84 -0.82 14.39 32.59
C ASP A 84 0.57 14.39 33.25
N ASP A 85 0.95 13.24 33.81
CA ASP A 85 2.31 12.98 34.24
C ASP A 85 3.23 12.65 33.05
N ILE A 86 4.41 13.27 33.02
CA ILE A 86 5.43 12.95 32.00
C ILE A 86 6.10 11.62 32.36
N GLN A 87 5.98 10.64 31.46
CA GLN A 87 6.56 9.31 31.66
C GLN A 87 8.10 9.36 31.63
N GLU A 88 8.75 8.51 32.42
CA GLU A 88 10.23 8.41 32.48
C GLU A 88 10.87 8.21 31.10
N GLY A 89 10.21 7.46 30.21
CA GLY A 89 10.70 7.23 28.84
C GLY A 89 10.64 8.46 27.92
N ASP A 90 9.92 9.51 28.30
CA ASP A 90 9.73 10.72 27.50
C ASP A 90 10.53 11.93 28.01
N VAL A 91 11.34 11.76 29.06
CA VAL A 91 12.09 12.87 29.67
C VAL A 91 13.06 13.56 28.71
N ASN A 92 13.54 12.89 27.67
CA ASN A 92 14.44 13.48 26.68
C ASN A 92 13.72 14.06 25.44
N HIS A 93 12.41 13.82 25.32
CA HIS A 93 11.58 14.30 24.23
C HIS A 93 11.13 15.74 24.45
N MET A 94 10.76 16.42 23.35
CA MET A 94 10.08 17.71 23.44
C MET A 94 8.63 17.50 23.89
N ILE A 95 8.17 18.29 24.86
CA ILE A 95 6.84 18.18 25.43
C ILE A 95 6.03 19.43 25.13
N LEU A 96 4.90 19.23 24.44
CA LEU A 96 3.86 20.23 24.20
C LEU A 96 2.65 19.91 25.07
N VAL A 97 1.99 20.93 25.60
CA VAL A 97 0.77 20.81 26.41
C VAL A 97 -0.38 21.42 25.64
N THR A 98 -1.53 20.74 25.62
CA THR A 98 -2.76 21.25 25.02
C THR A 98 -3.30 22.45 25.79
N ASP A 99 -3.89 23.40 25.06
CA ASP A 99 -4.55 24.57 25.61
C ASP A 99 -5.80 24.86 24.78
N ASP A 100 -6.95 24.47 25.33
CA ASP A 100 -8.25 24.59 24.66
C ASP A 100 -8.87 25.98 24.81
N THR A 101 -8.16 26.93 25.45
CA THR A 101 -8.68 28.27 25.73
C THR A 101 -9.04 29.00 24.44
N GLY A 102 -10.30 29.40 24.30
CA GLY A 102 -10.79 30.11 23.11
C GLY A 102 -10.86 29.26 21.84
N CYS A 103 -10.61 27.95 21.92
CA CYS A 103 -10.73 27.04 20.80
C CYS A 103 -12.14 26.47 20.70
N ARG A 104 -12.62 26.25 19.47
CA ARG A 104 -13.86 25.48 19.25
C ARG A 104 -13.59 23.99 19.47
N PRO A 105 -14.61 23.18 19.82
CA PRO A 105 -14.46 21.74 19.94
C PRO A 105 -13.76 21.13 18.73
N GLY A 106 -12.80 20.23 18.96
CA GLY A 106 -11.98 19.60 17.91
C GLY A 106 -10.71 20.37 17.54
N TYR A 107 -10.47 21.56 18.11
CA TYR A 107 -9.24 22.33 17.95
C TYR A 107 -8.62 22.66 19.31
N THR A 108 -7.30 22.84 19.32
CA THR A 108 -6.53 23.24 20.50
C THR A 108 -5.35 24.12 20.10
N LEU A 109 -4.74 24.81 21.06
CA LEU A 109 -3.39 25.37 20.94
C LEU A 109 -2.38 24.38 21.53
N LEU A 110 -1.14 24.40 21.05
CA LEU A 110 -0.06 23.58 21.60
C LEU A 110 1.01 24.50 22.19
N ARG A 111 1.12 24.50 23.53
CA ARG A 111 2.08 25.31 24.27
C ARG A 111 3.34 24.51 24.58
N LEU A 112 4.53 25.08 24.41
CA LEU A 112 5.77 24.45 24.84
C LEU A 112 5.81 24.36 26.37
N TYR A 113 6.00 23.15 26.88
CA TYR A 113 6.22 22.90 28.31
C TYR A 113 7.69 22.61 28.61
N LYS A 114 8.35 21.82 27.76
CA LYS A 114 9.74 21.43 27.93
C LYS A 114 10.42 21.23 26.57
N GLU A 115 11.63 21.78 26.44
CA GLU A 115 12.52 21.50 25.32
C GLU A 115 13.12 20.10 25.41
N GLY A 116 13.21 19.41 24.28
CA GLY A 116 13.90 18.12 24.19
C GLY A 116 15.43 18.28 24.21
N VAL A 117 16.15 17.17 24.42
CA VAL A 117 17.63 17.17 24.39
C VAL A 117 18.18 17.42 22.98
N ASP A 118 17.49 16.92 21.96
CA ASP A 118 17.72 17.20 20.53
C ASP A 118 16.40 17.67 19.92
N PRO A 119 16.08 18.97 20.03
CA PRO A 119 14.76 19.47 19.66
C PRO A 119 14.56 19.45 18.13
N ASP A 120 13.36 19.07 17.71
CA ASP A 120 12.98 19.06 16.30
C ASP A 120 13.07 20.48 15.70
N LYS A 121 13.88 20.65 14.65
CA LYS A 121 14.18 21.96 14.05
C LYS A 121 12.96 22.60 13.41
N ASP A 122 12.10 21.79 12.80
CA ASP A 122 10.89 22.26 12.12
C ASP A 122 9.85 22.73 13.15
N VAL A 123 9.83 22.09 14.33
CA VAL A 123 9.02 22.54 15.47
C VAL A 123 9.59 23.81 16.11
N MET A 124 10.90 23.85 16.40
CA MET A 124 11.51 25.01 17.08
C MET A 124 11.34 26.30 16.29
N SER A 125 11.51 26.24 14.96
CA SER A 125 11.33 27.42 14.08
C SER A 125 9.87 27.87 13.93
N ALA A 126 8.91 27.03 14.32
CA ALA A 126 7.48 27.33 14.28
C ALA A 126 6.91 27.80 15.63
N LEU A 127 7.73 27.89 16.68
CA LEU A 127 7.31 28.45 17.97
C LEU A 127 7.20 29.98 17.91
N ALA A 128 6.11 30.51 18.45
CA ALA A 128 5.85 31.94 18.55
C ALA A 128 5.44 32.32 19.98
N ASP A 129 5.92 33.47 20.46
CA ASP A 129 5.48 34.03 21.73
C ASP A 129 4.05 34.56 21.61
N VAL A 130 3.17 34.07 22.48
CA VAL A 130 1.83 34.57 22.68
C VAL A 130 1.66 34.88 24.17
N ASN A 131 1.70 36.16 24.52
CA ASN A 131 1.55 36.66 25.89
C ASN A 131 2.57 36.06 26.88
N GLY A 132 3.84 35.91 26.48
CA GLY A 132 4.92 35.42 27.34
C GLY A 132 4.97 33.90 27.47
N SER A 133 4.22 33.17 26.64
CA SER A 133 4.30 31.71 26.52
C SER A 133 4.54 31.32 25.06
N LEU A 134 5.37 30.30 24.83
CA LEU A 134 5.67 29.83 23.48
C LEU A 134 4.61 28.83 23.02
N TYR A 135 3.97 29.12 21.89
CA TYR A 135 2.99 28.27 21.24
C TYR A 135 3.46 27.85 19.85
N LEU A 136 3.11 26.65 19.45
CA LEU A 136 3.49 26.10 18.15
C LEU A 136 2.50 26.55 17.07
N SER A 137 2.96 27.32 16.10
CA SER A 137 2.17 27.70 14.93
C SER A 137 1.98 26.51 13.99
N SER A 138 0.74 26.13 13.73
CA SER A 138 0.41 25.10 12.74
C SER A 138 0.75 25.56 11.31
N LEU A 139 0.53 26.84 11.01
CA LEU A 139 0.82 27.41 9.69
C LEU A 139 2.32 27.45 9.38
N VAL A 140 3.15 27.89 10.34
CA VAL A 140 4.60 27.91 10.14
C VAL A 140 5.14 26.47 10.08
N TYR A 141 4.67 25.60 10.97
CA TYR A 141 5.09 24.20 11.00
C TYR A 141 4.81 23.48 9.67
N ILE A 142 3.58 23.58 9.13
CA ILE A 142 3.26 22.88 7.88
C ILE A 142 4.11 23.36 6.70
N ASN A 143 4.46 24.64 6.66
CA ASN A 143 5.36 25.20 5.65
C ASN A 143 6.80 24.69 5.80
N ASN A 144 7.26 24.41 7.02
CA ASN A 144 8.59 23.84 7.28
C ASN A 144 8.68 22.39 6.80
N VAL A 145 7.62 21.59 7.02
CA VAL A 145 7.61 20.16 6.69
C VAL A 145 7.07 19.85 5.29
N LEU A 146 6.60 20.85 4.53
CA LEU A 146 6.08 20.67 3.18
C LEU A 146 7.22 20.29 2.21
N PRO A 147 7.22 19.08 1.62
CA PRO A 147 8.28 18.69 0.70
C PRO A 147 8.27 19.51 -0.60
N PRO A 148 9.42 19.64 -1.28
CA PRO A 148 9.46 20.22 -2.63
C PRO A 148 8.53 19.46 -3.58
N ASN A 149 7.74 20.19 -4.38
CA ASN A 149 6.71 19.66 -5.29
C ASN A 149 5.42 19.12 -4.65
N CYS A 150 5.25 19.29 -3.33
CA CYS A 150 3.95 19.08 -2.67
C CYS A 150 3.20 20.41 -2.52
N TYR A 151 1.88 20.33 -2.45
CA TYR A 151 1.02 21.47 -2.11
C TYR A 151 0.17 21.14 -0.89
N GLN A 152 -0.31 22.15 -0.18
CA GLN A 152 -1.14 21.94 1.00
C GLN A 152 -2.59 21.63 0.60
N HIS A 153 -3.12 20.51 1.06
CA HIS A 153 -4.52 20.11 0.94
C HIS A 153 -5.10 19.82 2.33
N GLY A 154 -5.75 20.83 2.92
CA GLY A 154 -6.22 20.73 4.31
C GLY A 154 -5.05 20.53 5.29
N PRO A 155 -5.08 19.52 6.19
CA PRO A 155 -3.94 19.19 7.07
C PRO A 155 -2.82 18.42 6.36
N CYS A 156 -3.01 18.03 5.10
CA CYS A 156 -2.12 17.16 4.37
C CYS A 156 -1.21 17.94 3.43
N SER A 157 -0.04 17.38 3.20
CA SER A 157 0.83 17.67 2.06
C SER A 157 0.49 16.67 0.95
N SER A 158 0.01 17.17 -0.19
CA SER A 158 -0.40 16.35 -1.33
C SER A 158 0.64 16.43 -2.45
N LEU A 159 0.98 15.28 -3.01
CA LEU A 159 1.91 15.17 -4.14
C LEU A 159 1.11 15.08 -5.45
N GLN A 160 1.26 16.08 -6.33
CA GLN A 160 0.62 16.04 -7.64
C GLN A 160 1.28 14.96 -8.53
N ALA A 161 0.46 14.05 -9.05
CA ALA A 161 0.94 12.97 -9.90
C ALA A 161 1.41 13.48 -11.27
N ASN A 162 2.72 13.67 -11.45
CA ASN A 162 3.32 14.08 -12.73
C ASN A 162 3.32 12.99 -13.82
N SER A 163 2.52 11.93 -13.71
CA SER A 163 2.34 10.94 -14.79
C SER A 163 0.92 10.35 -14.79
N LYS A 164 0.45 9.93 -15.98
CA LYS A 164 -0.91 9.42 -16.23
C LYS A 164 -1.37 8.25 -15.35
N ASN A 165 -0.47 7.65 -14.56
CA ASN A 165 -0.74 6.44 -13.76
C ASN A 165 -0.37 6.54 -12.27
N LYS A 166 0.10 7.68 -11.74
CA LYS A 166 0.37 7.82 -10.29
C LYS A 166 -0.88 8.35 -9.56
N LYS A 167 -1.23 7.72 -8.44
CA LYS A 167 -2.31 8.18 -7.54
C LYS A 167 -1.78 9.29 -6.65
N GLU A 168 -2.66 10.23 -6.28
CA GLU A 168 -2.37 11.27 -5.29
C GLU A 168 -2.10 10.63 -3.93
N ILE A 169 -1.05 11.11 -3.26
CA ILE A 169 -0.65 10.67 -1.92
C ILE A 169 -0.81 11.87 -0.99
N ASP A 170 -1.65 11.71 0.03
CA ASP A 170 -1.93 12.71 1.04
C ASP A 170 -1.18 12.34 2.31
N ILE A 171 -0.23 13.19 2.71
CA ILE A 171 0.63 12.98 3.89
C ILE A 171 0.26 13.98 4.97
N ALA A 172 -0.27 13.51 6.10
CA ALA A 172 -0.53 14.34 7.28
C ALA A 172 0.58 14.17 8.33
N PHE A 173 1.31 15.24 8.64
CA PHE A 173 2.24 15.25 9.77
C PHE A 173 1.48 15.47 11.08
N SER A 174 1.86 14.74 12.11
CA SER A 174 1.10 14.70 13.36
C SER A 174 1.96 14.49 14.61
N PHE A 175 1.41 14.93 15.74
CA PHE A 175 1.93 14.64 17.07
C PHE A 175 0.97 13.75 17.84
N HIS A 176 1.50 12.80 18.60
CA HIS A 176 0.73 11.85 19.38
C HIS A 176 0.54 12.34 20.81
N CYS A 177 -0.71 12.29 21.30
CA CYS A 177 -1.05 12.37 22.71
C CYS A 177 -1.59 11.02 23.18
N ARG A 178 -0.95 10.44 24.18
CA ARG A 178 -1.35 9.13 24.74
C ARG A 178 -2.62 9.22 25.56
N SER A 179 -2.95 10.41 26.06
CA SER A 179 -4.16 10.65 26.82
C SER A 179 -5.33 11.01 25.91
N TRP A 180 -6.47 10.39 26.18
CA TRP A 180 -7.73 10.82 25.56
C TRP A 180 -8.16 12.15 26.19
N PRO A 181 -8.46 13.20 25.39
CA PRO A 181 -8.82 14.50 25.94
C PRO A 181 -10.04 14.44 26.87
N ASP A 182 -9.97 15.10 28.03
CA ASP A 182 -11.05 15.12 29.03
C ASP A 182 -12.36 15.68 28.48
N SER A 183 -12.23 16.67 27.57
CA SER A 183 -13.35 17.27 26.82
C SER A 183 -14.13 16.27 25.97
N LEU A 184 -13.58 15.07 25.74
CA LEU A 184 -14.14 13.98 24.93
C LEU A 184 -14.47 12.72 25.76
N SER A 185 -14.63 12.89 27.08
CA SER A 185 -15.04 11.82 27.99
C SER A 185 -16.46 11.28 27.71
N ASP A 186 -17.26 12.03 26.95
CA ASP A 186 -18.59 11.61 26.49
C ASP A 186 -18.54 10.33 25.64
N PHE A 187 -17.52 10.17 24.79
CA PHE A 187 -17.36 9.00 23.93
C PHE A 187 -17.33 7.72 24.75
N ARG A 188 -16.56 7.70 25.84
CA ARG A 188 -16.46 6.53 26.73
C ARG A 188 -17.75 6.27 27.50
N SER A 189 -18.37 7.32 28.03
CA SER A 189 -19.58 7.18 28.86
C SER A 189 -20.83 6.86 28.04
N ARG A 190 -20.96 7.40 26.82
CA ARG A 190 -22.08 7.13 25.90
C ARG A 190 -22.05 5.70 25.35
N THR A 191 -20.88 5.23 24.94
CA THR A 191 -20.73 3.92 24.28
C THR A 191 -20.81 2.72 25.24
N ILE A 192 -20.73 2.93 26.57
CA ILE A 192 -20.73 1.83 27.55
C ILE A 192 -22.04 0.99 27.56
N TYR A 193 -23.14 1.61 27.14
CA TYR A 193 -24.47 0.99 27.02
C TYR A 193 -24.78 0.52 25.59
N CYS A 194 -23.89 0.81 24.63
CA CYS A 194 -24.06 0.43 23.24
C CYS A 194 -23.51 -0.99 23.01
N ARG A 195 -24.10 -1.72 22.04
CA ARG A 195 -23.54 -3.02 21.61
C ARG A 195 -22.31 -2.86 20.71
N TRP A 196 -22.23 -1.72 20.04
CA TRP A 196 -21.10 -1.32 19.22
C TRP A 196 -20.79 0.16 19.49
N PRO A 197 -19.50 0.56 19.60
CA PRO A 197 -18.31 -0.29 19.58
C PRO A 197 -18.23 -1.21 20.81
N SER A 198 -17.48 -2.32 20.73
CA SER A 198 -17.29 -3.19 21.90
C SER A 198 -16.50 -2.47 23.01
N ARG A 199 -16.71 -2.86 24.27
CA ARG A 199 -15.98 -2.26 25.41
C ARG A 199 -14.47 -2.36 25.26
N ASP A 200 -13.97 -3.48 24.76
CA ASP A 200 -12.54 -3.68 24.52
C ASP A 200 -12.00 -2.73 23.45
N LEU A 201 -12.79 -2.49 22.39
CA LEU A 201 -12.43 -1.54 21.34
C LEU A 201 -12.45 -0.09 21.86
N VAL A 202 -13.45 0.29 22.64
CA VAL A 202 -13.50 1.61 23.29
C VAL A 202 -12.30 1.80 24.21
N ASN A 203 -12.00 0.83 25.07
CA ASN A 203 -10.84 0.87 25.96
C ASN A 203 -9.53 0.95 25.18
N TYR A 204 -9.41 0.22 24.07
CA TYR A 204 -8.24 0.29 23.18
C TYR A 204 -8.09 1.70 22.59
N ILE A 205 -9.16 2.28 22.04
CA ILE A 205 -9.14 3.63 21.45
C ILE A 205 -8.76 4.67 22.50
N VAL A 206 -9.42 4.67 23.66
CA VAL A 206 -9.17 5.63 24.74
C VAL A 206 -7.75 5.51 25.27
N ARG A 207 -7.22 4.29 25.43
CA ARG A 207 -5.84 4.05 25.90
C ARG A 207 -4.79 4.46 24.86
N ASP A 208 -5.12 4.36 23.58
CA ASP A 208 -4.21 4.74 22.49
C ASP A 208 -4.16 6.26 22.28
N GLY A 209 -5.17 7.00 22.76
CA GLY A 209 -5.20 8.46 22.75
C GLY A 209 -5.61 9.06 21.41
N CYS A 210 -5.07 10.24 21.08
CA CYS A 210 -5.40 10.99 19.87
C CYS A 210 -4.17 11.64 19.22
N TYR A 211 -4.37 12.21 18.02
CA TYR A 211 -3.32 12.85 17.24
C TYR A 211 -3.66 14.31 16.98
N PHE A 212 -2.64 15.14 16.73
CA PHE A 212 -2.82 16.55 16.39
C PHE A 212 -2.21 16.82 15.03
N VAL A 213 -2.97 17.44 14.12
CA VAL A 213 -2.54 17.78 12.76
C VAL A 213 -2.59 19.28 12.53
N ALA A 214 -1.68 19.77 11.68
CA ALA A 214 -1.42 21.18 11.46
C ALA A 214 -2.50 21.87 10.60
N ILE A 215 -3.66 22.15 11.20
CA ILE A 215 -4.72 22.97 10.60
C ILE A 215 -5.58 23.62 11.69
N GLY A 216 -5.80 24.93 11.58
CA GLY A 216 -6.66 25.66 12.52
C GLY A 216 -8.10 25.81 12.05
N ASP A 217 -8.96 26.31 12.96
CA ASP A 217 -10.34 26.67 12.62
C ASP A 217 -10.34 27.91 11.72
N LYS A 218 -10.88 27.79 10.51
CA LYS A 218 -10.97 28.89 9.53
C LYS A 218 -11.74 30.11 10.07
N HIS A 219 -12.56 29.93 11.10
CA HIS A 219 -13.36 30.98 11.72
C HIS A 219 -12.71 31.60 12.96
N SER A 220 -11.55 31.10 13.39
CA SER A 220 -10.79 31.64 14.51
C SER A 220 -9.85 32.75 14.05
N SER A 221 -9.69 33.81 14.85
CA SER A 221 -8.64 34.80 14.66
C SER A 221 -7.23 34.24 14.93
N MET A 222 -7.14 33.12 15.66
CA MET A 222 -5.90 32.40 15.95
C MET A 222 -5.71 31.16 15.07
N ASN A 223 -6.31 31.12 13.87
CA ASN A 223 -6.27 29.94 13.01
C ASN A 223 -4.84 29.44 12.70
N ALA A 224 -3.87 30.34 12.56
CA ALA A 224 -2.48 29.99 12.27
C ALA A 224 -1.75 29.33 13.45
N MET A 225 -2.32 29.40 14.65
CA MET A 225 -1.78 28.82 15.89
C MET A 225 -2.51 27.54 16.30
N GLN A 226 -3.71 27.32 15.78
CA GLN A 226 -4.56 26.21 16.20
C GLN A 226 -4.18 24.91 15.47
N TRP A 227 -4.33 23.81 16.20
CA TRP A 227 -4.15 22.45 15.75
C TRP A 227 -5.47 21.70 15.84
N ARG A 228 -5.74 20.81 14.89
CA ARG A 228 -6.96 19.99 14.89
C ARG A 228 -6.68 18.62 15.48
N ILE A 229 -7.58 18.17 16.34
CA ILE A 229 -7.56 16.80 16.86
C ILE A 229 -7.94 15.84 15.72
N SER A 230 -7.10 14.85 15.47
CA SER A 230 -7.29 13.80 14.49
C SER A 230 -7.56 12.47 15.17
N PHE A 231 -8.65 11.83 14.74
CA PHE A 231 -9.06 10.50 15.18
C PHE A 231 -8.80 9.42 14.13
N ALA A 232 -8.02 9.70 13.08
CA ALA A 232 -7.89 8.82 11.93
C ALA A 232 -7.54 7.35 12.28
N LYS A 233 -6.69 7.13 13.30
CA LYS A 233 -6.37 5.79 13.80
C LYS A 233 -7.52 5.14 14.60
N ALA A 234 -8.24 5.92 15.41
CA ALA A 234 -9.43 5.46 16.13
C ALA A 234 -10.56 5.11 15.14
N GLU A 235 -10.81 5.97 14.16
CA GLU A 235 -11.74 5.74 13.05
C GLU A 235 -11.40 4.48 12.27
N LYS A 236 -10.12 4.29 11.92
CA LYS A 236 -9.66 3.06 11.27
C LYS A 236 -10.00 1.85 12.13
N SER A 237 -9.75 1.91 13.44
CA SER A 237 -10.07 0.82 14.37
C SER A 237 -11.58 0.51 14.41
N LEU A 238 -12.43 1.54 14.36
CA LEU A 238 -13.89 1.37 14.24
C LEU A 238 -14.30 0.71 12.91
N VAL A 239 -13.78 1.18 11.77
CA VAL A 239 -14.08 0.59 10.45
C VAL A 239 -13.57 -0.85 10.34
N MET A 240 -12.44 -1.17 10.97
CA MET A 240 -11.91 -2.53 11.05
C MET A 240 -12.81 -3.47 11.86
N SER A 241 -13.65 -2.94 12.75
CA SER A 241 -14.63 -3.71 13.53
C SER A 241 -15.98 -3.91 12.85
N PHE A 242 -16.19 -3.31 11.68
CA PHE A 242 -17.42 -3.50 10.92
C PHE A 242 -17.59 -4.95 10.51
N ASN A 243 -18.82 -5.45 10.60
CA ASN A 243 -19.18 -6.64 9.85
C ASN A 243 -19.25 -6.32 8.34
N HIS A 244 -19.29 -7.36 7.51
CA HIS A 244 -19.19 -7.15 6.07
C HIS A 244 -20.39 -6.39 5.47
N VAL A 245 -21.59 -6.48 6.05
CA VAL A 245 -22.77 -5.72 5.59
C VAL A 245 -22.65 -4.24 5.93
N GLN A 246 -22.12 -3.90 7.10
CA GLN A 246 -21.77 -2.52 7.48
C GLN A 246 -20.73 -1.94 6.52
N PHE A 247 -19.69 -2.72 6.20
CA PHE A 247 -18.68 -2.33 5.21
C PHE A 247 -19.27 -2.11 3.82
N LYS A 248 -20.13 -3.02 3.34
CA LYS A 248 -20.84 -2.86 2.05
C LYS A 248 -21.80 -1.67 2.05
N THR A 249 -22.49 -1.41 3.15
CA THR A 249 -23.35 -0.21 3.29
C THR A 249 -22.51 1.07 3.26
N TYR A 250 -21.35 1.08 3.91
CA TYR A 250 -20.40 2.19 3.81
C TYR A 250 -19.96 2.40 2.35
N ALA A 251 -19.69 1.30 1.62
CA ALA A 251 -19.38 1.35 0.20
C ALA A 251 -20.52 1.99 -0.63
N LEU A 252 -21.77 1.58 -0.37
CA LEU A 252 -22.95 2.14 -1.05
C LEU A 252 -23.10 3.63 -0.83
N LEU A 253 -22.86 4.12 0.39
CA LEU A 253 -22.88 5.56 0.67
C LEU A 253 -21.82 6.31 -0.14
N LYS A 254 -20.62 5.74 -0.27
CA LYS A 254 -19.53 6.34 -1.07
C LYS A 254 -19.84 6.32 -2.57
N ILE A 255 -20.40 5.21 -3.08
CA ILE A 255 -20.86 5.10 -4.46
C ILE A 255 -21.95 6.13 -4.72
N PHE A 256 -22.95 6.24 -3.85
CA PHE A 256 -24.05 7.18 -4.00
C PHE A 256 -23.57 8.65 -3.95
N LEU A 257 -22.65 8.97 -3.02
CA LEU A 257 -21.99 10.28 -2.98
C LEU A 257 -21.32 10.58 -4.33
N LYS A 258 -20.47 9.68 -4.83
CA LYS A 258 -19.66 9.92 -6.02
C LYS A 258 -20.45 9.92 -7.32
N GLU A 259 -21.39 9.00 -7.45
CA GLU A 259 -22.09 8.73 -8.71
C GLU A 259 -23.45 9.41 -8.82
N CYS A 260 -23.97 9.96 -7.72
CA CYS A 260 -25.23 10.71 -7.73
C CYS A 260 -25.03 12.14 -7.22
N LEU A 261 -24.60 12.32 -5.97
CA LEU A 261 -24.56 13.65 -5.36
C LEU A 261 -23.50 14.56 -6.00
N GLU A 262 -22.28 14.09 -6.21
CA GLU A 262 -21.20 14.89 -6.82
C GLU A 262 -21.42 15.19 -8.32
N ARG A 263 -22.38 14.53 -8.98
CA ARG A 263 -22.78 14.85 -10.35
C ARG A 263 -23.73 16.04 -10.43
N GLU A 264 -24.37 16.38 -9.32
CA GLU A 264 -25.22 17.56 -9.22
C GLU A 264 -24.30 18.76 -8.96
N GLU A 265 -23.88 19.46 -10.02
CA GLU A 265 -22.89 20.55 -9.97
C GLU A 265 -23.23 21.61 -8.89
N SER A 266 -24.52 21.84 -8.63
CA SER A 266 -25.00 22.78 -7.62
C SER A 266 -24.60 22.45 -6.17
N ILE A 267 -24.24 21.19 -5.88
CA ILE A 267 -23.88 20.68 -4.55
C ILE A 267 -22.56 19.91 -4.54
N LYS A 268 -21.84 19.94 -5.67
CA LYS A 268 -20.51 19.35 -5.79
C LYS A 268 -19.59 19.91 -4.70
N ASP A 269 -18.77 19.03 -4.13
CA ASP A 269 -17.81 19.33 -3.05
C ASP A 269 -18.42 19.78 -1.70
N LEU A 270 -19.75 19.83 -1.56
CA LEU A 270 -20.39 20.13 -0.26
C LEU A 270 -20.26 18.98 0.74
N LEU A 271 -20.23 17.74 0.24
CA LEU A 271 -20.05 16.53 1.01
C LEU A 271 -18.81 15.79 0.49
N CYS A 272 -18.03 15.23 1.41
CA CYS A 272 -16.95 14.29 1.13
C CYS A 272 -17.19 12.93 1.82
N SER A 273 -16.30 11.97 1.56
CA SER A 273 -16.35 10.61 2.09
C SER A 273 -16.32 10.52 3.63
N TYR A 274 -15.80 11.56 4.30
CA TYR A 274 -15.76 11.65 5.77
C TYR A 274 -17.15 11.73 6.40
N PHE A 275 -18.09 12.43 5.76
CA PHE A 275 -19.49 12.46 6.22
C PHE A 275 -20.12 11.08 6.14
N MET A 276 -19.86 10.33 5.06
CA MET A 276 -20.38 8.97 4.89
C MET A 276 -19.86 8.04 6.00
N LYS A 277 -18.58 8.19 6.38
CA LYS A 277 -17.99 7.44 7.49
C LYS A 277 -18.66 7.79 8.82
N THR A 278 -18.84 9.09 9.07
CA THR A 278 -19.47 9.57 10.30
C THR A 278 -20.92 9.10 10.44
N ILE A 279 -21.69 9.14 9.34
CA ILE A 279 -23.05 8.60 9.30
C ILE A 279 -23.06 7.11 9.63
N MET A 280 -22.12 6.33 9.09
CA MET A 280 -22.02 4.90 9.42
C MET A 280 -21.81 4.68 10.92
N PHE A 281 -20.91 5.44 11.55
CA PHE A 281 -20.68 5.31 13.00
C PHE A 281 -21.94 5.61 13.82
N HIS A 282 -22.63 6.70 13.52
CA HIS A 282 -23.90 7.04 14.18
C HIS A 282 -24.99 6.00 13.90
N ALA A 283 -25.11 5.50 12.67
CA ALA A 283 -26.09 4.50 12.29
C ALA A 283 -25.87 3.17 13.02
N ILE A 284 -24.62 2.70 13.10
CA ILE A 284 -24.31 1.43 13.76
C ILE A 284 -24.54 1.52 15.26
N GLU A 285 -24.15 2.62 15.89
CA GLU A 285 -24.32 2.80 17.33
C GLU A 285 -25.81 2.82 17.75
N HIS A 286 -26.68 3.41 16.93
CA HIS A 286 -28.10 3.56 17.22
C HIS A 286 -28.99 2.44 16.63
N SER A 287 -28.40 1.32 16.19
CA SER A 287 -29.13 0.21 15.59
C SER A 287 -28.79 -1.13 16.24
N THR A 288 -29.62 -2.14 15.93
CA THR A 288 -29.41 -3.50 16.43
C THR A 288 -28.56 -4.32 15.46
N SER A 289 -27.79 -5.28 15.97
CA SER A 289 -26.95 -6.16 15.14
C SER A 289 -27.75 -6.94 14.09
N SER A 290 -29.02 -7.28 14.37
CA SER A 290 -29.92 -7.95 13.43
C SER A 290 -30.29 -7.12 12.19
N MET A 291 -30.07 -5.81 12.21
CA MET A 291 -30.26 -4.95 11.04
C MET A 291 -29.20 -5.24 9.97
N TRP A 292 -27.96 -5.51 10.38
CA TRP A 292 -26.78 -5.56 9.51
C TRP A 292 -26.54 -6.96 8.94
N VAL A 293 -27.54 -7.45 8.19
CA VAL A 293 -27.52 -8.72 7.44
C VAL A 293 -27.80 -8.46 5.95
N ASP A 294 -27.36 -9.35 5.06
CA ASP A 294 -27.43 -9.14 3.60
C ASP A 294 -28.86 -8.89 3.10
N GLU A 295 -29.87 -9.54 3.71
CA GLU A 295 -31.30 -9.35 3.41
C GLU A 295 -31.81 -7.92 3.64
N ASN A 296 -31.08 -7.13 4.41
CA ASN A 296 -31.48 -5.80 4.86
C ASN A 296 -30.57 -4.69 4.31
N ILE A 297 -29.62 -4.98 3.40
CA ILE A 297 -28.62 -3.98 2.98
C ILE A 297 -29.26 -2.73 2.34
N VAL A 298 -30.38 -2.88 1.63
CA VAL A 298 -31.14 -1.74 1.07
C VAL A 298 -31.71 -0.87 2.19
N GLN A 299 -32.24 -1.48 3.26
CA GLN A 299 -32.74 -0.79 4.44
C GLN A 299 -31.60 -0.15 5.23
N CYS A 300 -30.44 -0.80 5.31
CA CYS A 300 -29.24 -0.24 5.94
C CYS A 300 -28.81 1.05 5.24
N PHE A 301 -28.70 1.03 3.90
CA PHE A 301 -28.43 2.23 3.12
C PHE A 301 -29.48 3.32 3.37
N TRP A 302 -30.77 2.97 3.33
CA TRP A 302 -31.86 3.93 3.49
C TRP A 302 -31.88 4.57 4.88
N PHE A 303 -31.54 3.81 5.92
CA PHE A 303 -31.39 4.32 7.28
C PHE A 303 -30.26 5.35 7.36
N CYS A 304 -29.10 5.05 6.80
CA CYS A 304 -27.99 6.00 6.71
C CYS A 304 -28.35 7.26 5.89
N PHE A 305 -29.06 7.09 4.76
CA PHE A 305 -29.57 8.22 3.97
C PHE A 305 -30.52 9.11 4.78
N THR A 306 -31.38 8.50 5.60
CA THR A 306 -32.30 9.24 6.48
C THR A 306 -31.55 10.05 7.52
N ILE A 307 -30.48 9.50 8.13
CA ILE A 307 -29.60 10.23 9.05
C ILE A 307 -28.92 11.41 8.34
N LEU A 308 -28.40 11.22 7.12
CA LEU A 308 -27.83 12.32 6.32
C LEU A 308 -28.86 13.43 6.11
N LEU A 309 -30.07 13.06 5.70
CA LEU A 309 -31.14 14.00 5.47
C LEU A 309 -31.49 14.77 6.74
N GLU A 310 -31.60 14.09 7.89
CA GLU A 310 -31.86 14.72 9.19
C GLU A 310 -30.76 15.71 9.59
N PHE A 311 -29.48 15.33 9.44
CA PHE A 311 -28.36 16.24 9.70
C PHE A 311 -28.43 17.49 8.81
N VAL A 312 -28.73 17.34 7.52
CA VAL A 312 -28.85 18.49 6.60
C VAL A 312 -30.10 19.32 6.93
N GLN A 313 -31.21 18.68 7.30
CA GLN A 313 -32.44 19.33 7.71
C GLN A 313 -32.30 20.12 9.01
N THR A 314 -31.48 19.67 9.95
CA THR A 314 -31.17 20.41 11.20
C THR A 314 -30.02 21.40 11.00
N GLY A 315 -29.19 21.20 9.98
CA GLY A 315 -27.97 21.98 9.76
C GLY A 315 -26.84 21.58 10.72
N TYR A 316 -26.91 20.37 11.28
CA TYR A 316 -26.00 19.88 12.29
C TYR A 316 -25.55 18.45 11.98
N CYS A 317 -24.27 18.30 11.65
CA CYS A 317 -23.63 16.99 11.51
C CYS A 317 -22.58 16.83 12.62
N PRO A 318 -22.90 16.08 13.70
CA PRO A 318 -21.99 15.88 14.81
C PRO A 318 -20.80 15.02 14.39
N ASN A 319 -19.58 15.46 14.70
CA ASN A 319 -18.44 14.55 14.69
C ASN A 319 -18.69 13.38 15.66
N TYR A 320 -18.23 12.19 15.30
CA TYR A 320 -18.52 10.99 16.08
C TYR A 320 -17.87 10.96 17.46
N PHE A 321 -16.64 11.49 17.58
CA PHE A 321 -15.88 11.54 18.84
C PHE A 321 -16.10 12.85 19.60
N VAL A 322 -16.46 13.92 18.88
CA VAL A 322 -16.68 15.25 19.45
C VAL A 322 -18.10 15.69 19.09
N LEU A 323 -19.11 15.23 19.84
CA LEU A 323 -20.52 15.44 19.46
C LEU A 323 -20.89 16.93 19.31
N THR A 324 -20.22 17.81 20.06
CA THR A 324 -20.41 19.27 20.02
C THR A 324 -19.76 19.93 18.80
N HIS A 325 -18.89 19.23 18.07
CA HIS A 325 -18.25 19.71 16.85
C HIS A 325 -19.16 19.47 15.63
N ASN A 326 -19.81 20.54 15.16
CA ASN A 326 -20.62 20.50 13.95
C ASN A 326 -19.77 20.63 12.68
N MET A 327 -19.66 19.54 11.93
CA MET A 327 -18.86 19.46 10.70
C MET A 327 -19.46 20.23 9.52
N PHE A 328 -20.70 20.71 9.61
CA PHE A 328 -21.36 21.48 8.54
C PHE A 328 -21.05 22.97 8.56
N LEU A 329 -20.45 23.50 9.63
CA LEU A 329 -20.32 24.95 9.85
C LEU A 329 -19.61 25.71 8.73
N SER A 330 -18.65 25.10 8.03
CA SER A 330 -17.90 25.78 6.97
C SER A 330 -18.56 25.67 5.59
N ASN A 331 -19.11 24.51 5.24
CA ASN A 331 -19.45 24.19 3.84
C ASN A 331 -20.95 24.03 3.61
N VAL A 332 -21.72 23.61 4.62
CA VAL A 332 -23.14 23.24 4.48
C VAL A 332 -24.01 24.18 5.31
N THR A 333 -23.87 25.48 5.05
CA THR A 333 -24.67 26.56 5.66
C THR A 333 -25.39 27.38 4.59
N GLY A 334 -26.37 28.20 5.01
CA GLY A 334 -27.11 29.10 4.12
C GLY A 334 -27.62 28.43 2.83
N ASP A 335 -27.23 28.98 1.69
CA ASP A 335 -27.66 28.53 0.36
C ASP A 335 -27.14 27.15 -0.02
N ASN A 336 -25.94 26.77 0.46
CA ASN A 336 -25.39 25.43 0.24
C ASN A 336 -26.28 24.38 0.88
N ARG A 337 -26.73 24.62 2.12
CA ARG A 337 -27.68 23.75 2.82
C ARG A 337 -29.01 23.66 2.09
N ARG A 338 -29.55 24.79 1.61
CA ARG A 338 -30.83 24.80 0.85
C ARG A 338 -30.73 23.96 -0.43
N ARG A 339 -29.64 24.12 -1.20
CA ARG A 339 -29.38 23.34 -2.41
C ARG A 339 -29.22 21.85 -2.12
N LEU A 340 -28.41 21.52 -1.10
CA LEU A 340 -28.21 20.13 -0.69
C LEU A 340 -29.52 19.49 -0.24
N LEU A 341 -30.31 20.17 0.58
CA LEU A 341 -31.61 19.68 1.03
C LEU A 341 -32.58 19.47 -0.14
N HIS A 342 -32.60 20.38 -1.12
CA HIS A 342 -33.41 20.22 -2.32
C HIS A 342 -33.05 18.94 -3.10
N VAL A 343 -31.75 18.71 -3.33
CA VAL A 343 -31.26 17.50 -4.03
C VAL A 343 -31.54 16.24 -3.22
N LEU A 344 -31.31 16.24 -1.90
CA LEU A 344 -31.61 15.08 -1.06
C LEU A 344 -33.11 14.78 -1.02
N ASN A 345 -33.98 15.79 -0.98
CA ASN A 345 -35.43 15.58 -1.05
C ASN A 345 -35.87 14.97 -2.40
N LYS A 346 -35.23 15.36 -3.52
CA LYS A 346 -35.45 14.71 -4.83
C LYS A 346 -35.18 13.21 -4.76
N TYR A 347 -34.05 12.79 -4.16
CA TYR A 347 -33.74 11.37 -3.97
C TYR A 347 -34.64 10.71 -2.91
N GLN A 348 -35.06 11.45 -1.89
CA GLN A 348 -36.00 10.95 -0.89
C GLN A 348 -37.32 10.51 -1.54
N CYS A 349 -37.84 11.30 -2.48
CA CYS A 349 -39.06 10.97 -3.23
C CYS A 349 -38.94 9.69 -4.08
N MET A 350 -37.73 9.32 -4.50
CA MET A 350 -37.47 8.07 -5.24
C MET A 350 -37.43 6.84 -4.31
N GLY A 351 -37.32 7.05 -3.00
CA GLY A 351 -37.08 5.99 -2.02
C GLY A 351 -35.72 5.31 -2.25
N TRP A 352 -35.58 4.10 -1.72
CA TRP A 352 -34.36 3.30 -1.86
C TRP A 352 -33.96 2.99 -3.32
N LYS A 353 -34.89 3.13 -4.28
CA LYS A 353 -34.62 2.95 -5.71
C LYS A 353 -33.69 4.03 -6.27
N CYS A 354 -33.41 5.11 -5.53
CA CYS A 354 -32.38 6.09 -5.87
C CYS A 354 -31.00 5.44 -6.09
N LEU A 355 -30.73 4.28 -5.47
CA LEU A 355 -29.52 3.49 -5.70
C LEU A 355 -29.34 3.11 -7.18
N PHE A 356 -30.42 2.87 -7.92
CA PHE A 356 -30.35 2.54 -9.34
C PHE A 356 -30.07 3.77 -10.23
N GLN A 357 -29.96 4.97 -9.65
CA GLN A 357 -29.42 6.13 -10.37
C GLN A 357 -27.89 6.06 -10.45
N CYS A 358 -27.21 5.31 -9.57
CA CYS A 358 -25.77 5.09 -9.63
C CYS A 358 -25.42 4.23 -10.85
N PRO A 359 -24.64 4.73 -11.84
CA PRO A 359 -24.15 3.93 -12.97
C PRO A 359 -23.65 2.54 -12.62
N SER A 360 -22.89 2.38 -11.54
CA SER A 360 -22.34 1.07 -11.14
C SER A 360 -23.41 0.06 -10.69
N LEU A 361 -24.65 0.53 -10.43
CA LEU A 361 -25.78 -0.27 -9.95
C LEU A 361 -26.95 -0.29 -10.96
N GLN A 362 -26.87 0.42 -12.09
CA GLN A 362 -27.98 0.59 -13.05
C GLN A 362 -28.44 -0.70 -13.72
N SER A 363 -27.57 -1.70 -13.86
CA SER A 363 -27.89 -2.99 -14.48
C SER A 363 -28.65 -3.95 -13.55
N LEU A 364 -28.62 -3.71 -12.23
CA LEU A 364 -29.20 -4.61 -11.24
C LEU A 364 -30.70 -4.88 -11.41
N PRO A 365 -31.57 -3.88 -11.69
CA PRO A 365 -32.99 -4.13 -11.89
C PRO A 365 -33.26 -5.14 -13.01
N GLN A 366 -32.51 -5.05 -14.12
CA GLN A 366 -32.63 -5.98 -15.24
C GLN A 366 -32.17 -7.39 -14.84
N ILE A 367 -31.02 -7.51 -14.19
CA ILE A 367 -30.49 -8.79 -13.69
C ILE A 367 -31.48 -9.47 -12.72
N ILE A 368 -32.08 -8.70 -11.82
CA ILE A 368 -33.06 -9.19 -10.84
C ILE A 368 -34.35 -9.67 -11.53
N HIS A 369 -34.79 -8.96 -12.58
CA HIS A 369 -35.98 -9.30 -13.36
C HIS A 369 -35.77 -10.57 -14.19
N GLU A 370 -34.60 -10.72 -14.82
CA GLU A 370 -34.25 -11.89 -15.62
C GLU A 370 -33.99 -13.15 -14.76
N SER A 371 -33.64 -12.97 -13.48
CA SER A 371 -33.39 -14.09 -12.57
C SER A 371 -34.67 -14.78 -12.07
N ARG A 372 -34.79 -16.06 -12.43
CA ARG A 372 -35.85 -16.98 -11.96
C ARG A 372 -35.70 -17.39 -10.49
N SER A 373 -34.53 -17.18 -9.88
CA SER A 373 -34.25 -17.52 -8.48
C SER A 373 -34.49 -16.35 -7.53
N VAL A 374 -34.88 -16.66 -6.29
CA VAL A 374 -34.97 -15.67 -5.19
C VAL A 374 -33.59 -15.32 -4.63
N ASN A 375 -32.64 -16.27 -4.68
CA ASN A 375 -31.28 -16.05 -4.24
C ASN A 375 -30.34 -15.93 -5.45
N PRO A 376 -29.37 -15.00 -5.40
CA PRO A 376 -28.29 -15.01 -6.36
C PRO A 376 -27.50 -16.33 -6.27
N VAL A 377 -27.14 -16.90 -7.42
CA VAL A 377 -26.25 -18.06 -7.50
C VAL A 377 -24.97 -17.59 -8.19
N SER A 378 -23.85 -17.61 -7.47
CA SER A 378 -22.54 -17.38 -8.08
C SER A 378 -22.23 -18.52 -9.03
N THR A 379 -21.92 -18.19 -10.27
CA THR A 379 -21.41 -19.19 -11.22
C THR A 379 -20.01 -19.65 -10.81
N HIS A 380 -19.64 -20.88 -11.16
CA HIS A 380 -18.27 -21.38 -10.96
C HIS A 380 -17.23 -20.41 -11.52
N LYS A 381 -17.52 -19.78 -12.67
CA LYS A 381 -16.67 -18.79 -13.30
C LYS A 381 -16.44 -17.54 -12.44
N GLN A 382 -17.49 -17.03 -11.79
CA GLN A 382 -17.38 -15.86 -10.90
C GLN A 382 -16.54 -16.17 -9.65
N MET A 383 -16.73 -17.36 -9.06
CA MET A 383 -15.95 -17.77 -7.89
C MET A 383 -14.46 -17.92 -8.23
N ALA A 384 -14.15 -18.56 -9.36
CA ALA A 384 -12.79 -18.72 -9.80
C ALA A 384 -12.14 -17.39 -10.24
N LEU A 385 -12.89 -16.46 -10.85
CA LEU A 385 -12.37 -15.12 -11.14
C LEU A 385 -12.03 -14.32 -9.86
N ALA A 386 -12.87 -14.42 -8.84
CA ALA A 386 -12.58 -13.81 -7.53
C ALA A 386 -11.32 -14.40 -6.89
N GLU A 387 -11.10 -15.71 -7.05
CA GLU A 387 -9.89 -16.41 -6.61
C GLU A 387 -8.64 -15.90 -7.36
N ILE A 388 -8.71 -15.74 -8.68
CA ILE A 388 -7.61 -15.16 -9.49
C ILE A 388 -7.29 -13.74 -9.06
N ASN A 389 -8.30 -12.87 -8.93
CA ASN A 389 -8.08 -11.48 -8.53
C ASN A 389 -7.43 -11.39 -7.14
N ARG A 390 -7.79 -12.30 -6.24
CA ARG A 390 -7.17 -12.42 -4.91
C ARG A 390 -5.71 -12.85 -5.01
N ASP A 391 -5.43 -13.91 -5.77
CA ASP A 391 -4.09 -14.48 -5.91
C ASP A 391 -3.16 -13.50 -6.63
N LEU A 392 -3.65 -12.77 -7.63
CA LEU A 392 -2.93 -11.70 -8.32
C LEU A 392 -2.65 -10.50 -7.41
N LEU A 393 -3.62 -10.10 -6.57
CA LEU A 393 -3.40 -9.04 -5.58
C LEU A 393 -2.28 -9.44 -4.60
N ILE A 394 -2.30 -10.69 -4.12
CA ILE A 394 -1.25 -11.22 -3.24
C ILE A 394 0.08 -11.22 -3.98
N HIS A 395 0.11 -11.72 -5.23
CA HIS A 395 1.30 -11.79 -6.06
C HIS A 395 1.96 -10.41 -6.25
N THR A 396 1.19 -9.41 -6.65
CA THR A 396 1.68 -8.05 -6.94
C THR A 396 2.17 -7.31 -5.70
N GLN A 397 1.49 -7.47 -4.56
CA GLN A 397 1.80 -6.75 -3.33
C GLN A 397 2.93 -7.41 -2.52
N HIS A 398 3.11 -8.72 -2.63
CA HIS A 398 4.13 -9.45 -1.88
C HIS A 398 5.57 -8.97 -2.17
N ASN A 399 5.86 -8.59 -3.42
CA ASN A 399 7.19 -8.12 -3.84
C ASN A 399 7.51 -6.67 -3.46
N SER A 400 6.56 -5.93 -2.90
CA SER A 400 6.74 -4.50 -2.56
C SER A 400 7.16 -4.28 -1.11
N ILE A 401 7.24 -5.34 -0.32
CA ILE A 401 7.51 -5.27 1.11
C ILE A 401 9.03 -5.36 1.35
N GLY A 402 9.69 -4.20 1.34
CA GLY A 402 11.12 -4.09 1.62
C GLY A 402 11.38 -4.08 3.13
N PHE A 403 11.97 -5.14 3.67
CA PHE A 403 12.42 -5.18 5.06
C PHE A 403 13.94 -5.11 5.14
N HIS A 404 14.46 -4.48 6.20
CA HIS A 404 15.91 -4.30 6.40
C HIS A 404 16.45 -4.95 7.68
N ASP A 405 15.59 -5.38 8.60
CA ASP A 405 15.99 -5.98 9.87
C ASP A 405 15.15 -7.23 10.21
N ILE A 406 15.82 -8.38 10.37
CA ILE A 406 15.22 -9.66 10.75
C ILE A 406 14.50 -9.58 12.10
N ALA A 407 15.01 -8.81 13.07
CA ALA A 407 14.36 -8.67 14.38
C ALA A 407 13.06 -7.87 14.28
N ALA A 408 13.05 -6.79 13.48
CA ALA A 408 11.83 -6.08 13.12
C ALA A 408 10.86 -7.04 12.43
N ILE A 409 11.30 -7.73 11.36
CA ILE A 409 10.51 -8.72 10.62
C ILE A 409 9.83 -9.70 11.58
N LEU A 410 10.57 -10.34 12.50
CA LEU A 410 10.01 -11.32 13.44
C LEU A 410 8.98 -10.73 14.43
N LYS A 411 9.19 -9.50 14.93
CA LYS A 411 8.20 -8.83 15.80
C LYS A 411 6.90 -8.57 15.06
N ILE A 412 7.02 -8.13 13.81
CA ILE A 412 5.92 -7.78 12.93
C ILE A 412 5.12 -9.03 12.57
N ILE A 413 5.83 -10.10 12.22
CA ILE A 413 5.28 -11.40 11.90
C ILE A 413 4.55 -11.99 13.11
N ASN A 414 5.13 -11.95 14.30
CA ASN A 414 4.45 -12.42 15.51
C ASN A 414 3.17 -11.63 15.77
N GLY A 415 3.21 -10.31 15.60
CA GLY A 415 2.03 -9.45 15.72
C GLY A 415 0.96 -9.74 14.65
N ALA A 416 1.36 -10.06 13.43
CA ALA A 416 0.47 -10.42 12.32
C ALA A 416 -0.14 -11.80 12.53
N PHE A 417 0.66 -12.83 12.84
CA PHE A 417 0.20 -14.19 13.10
C PHE A 417 -0.82 -14.26 14.25
N LEU A 418 -0.58 -13.52 15.35
CA LEU A 418 -1.51 -13.46 16.48
C LEU A 418 -2.87 -12.84 16.12
N LYS A 419 -2.95 -12.10 15.01
CA LYS A 419 -4.19 -11.46 14.52
C LYS A 419 -4.84 -12.23 13.37
N CYS A 420 -4.20 -13.26 12.84
CA CYS A 420 -4.72 -14.03 11.72
C CYS A 420 -5.56 -15.21 12.19
N SER A 421 -6.74 -15.38 11.58
CA SER A 421 -7.57 -16.58 11.74
C SER A 421 -7.77 -17.21 10.35
N GLY A 422 -7.12 -18.35 10.09
CA GLY A 422 -7.29 -19.13 8.87
C GLY A 422 -6.00 -19.34 8.06
N ASP A 423 -6.01 -20.40 7.24
CA ASP A 423 -4.84 -20.87 6.49
C ASP A 423 -4.36 -19.84 5.46
N LEU A 424 -5.28 -19.17 4.76
CA LEU A 424 -4.95 -18.15 3.75
C LEU A 424 -4.13 -16.99 4.35
N TYR A 425 -4.58 -16.42 5.47
CA TYR A 425 -3.86 -15.31 6.12
C TYR A 425 -2.51 -15.74 6.65
N SER A 426 -2.42 -16.97 7.17
CA SER A 426 -1.16 -17.56 7.63
C SER A 426 -0.17 -17.74 6.48
N ASP A 427 -0.63 -18.22 5.32
CA ASP A 427 0.17 -18.34 4.11
C ASP A 427 0.66 -16.97 3.61
N ILE A 428 -0.18 -15.93 3.64
CA ILE A 428 0.22 -14.57 3.25
C ILE A 428 1.34 -14.06 4.16
N VAL A 429 1.19 -14.20 5.49
CA VAL A 429 2.23 -13.76 6.44
C VAL A 429 3.51 -14.59 6.26
N LEU A 430 3.40 -15.90 6.04
CA LEU A 430 4.54 -16.78 5.79
C LEU A 430 5.29 -16.37 4.53
N LEU A 431 4.59 -16.20 3.41
CA LEU A 431 5.16 -15.75 2.15
C LEU A 431 5.88 -14.40 2.36
N ALA A 432 5.20 -13.39 2.92
CA ALA A 432 5.79 -12.08 3.24
C ALA A 432 7.06 -12.18 4.11
N THR A 433 7.04 -13.07 5.11
CA THR A 433 8.19 -13.37 5.98
C THR A 433 9.38 -13.87 5.18
N ILE A 434 9.15 -14.83 4.29
CA ILE A 434 10.22 -15.46 3.54
C ILE A 434 10.88 -14.44 2.62
N ASN A 435 10.11 -13.67 1.85
CA ASN A 435 10.67 -12.62 0.98
C ASN A 435 11.50 -11.60 1.80
N ALA A 436 11.01 -11.21 2.98
CA ALA A 436 11.73 -10.32 3.89
C ALA A 436 13.11 -10.87 4.29
N VAL A 437 13.12 -12.15 4.70
CA VAL A 437 14.33 -12.87 5.09
C VAL A 437 15.27 -13.02 3.90
N THR A 438 14.76 -13.36 2.71
CA THR A 438 15.54 -13.52 1.48
C THR A 438 16.25 -12.25 1.07
N ASN A 439 15.54 -11.11 1.07
CA ASN A 439 16.13 -9.81 0.74
C ASN A 439 17.21 -9.41 1.75
N THR A 440 16.93 -9.57 3.06
CA THR A 440 17.89 -9.22 4.11
C THR A 440 19.15 -10.10 4.04
N SER A 441 18.95 -11.40 3.81
CA SER A 441 20.05 -12.38 3.67
C SER A 441 20.86 -12.10 2.40
N GLY A 442 20.17 -11.80 1.30
CA GLY A 442 20.78 -11.49 0.02
C GLY A 442 21.66 -10.24 0.09
N ASN A 443 21.18 -9.16 0.72
CA ASN A 443 21.95 -7.95 0.93
C ASN A 443 23.21 -8.22 1.77
N SER A 444 23.03 -8.92 2.90
CA SER A 444 24.14 -9.28 3.79
C SER A 444 25.23 -10.05 3.03
N ILE A 445 24.84 -10.98 2.14
CA ILE A 445 25.79 -11.72 1.32
C ILE A 445 26.44 -10.84 0.24
N ALA A 446 25.66 -10.00 -0.42
CA ALA A 446 26.18 -9.11 -1.44
C ALA A 446 27.27 -8.19 -0.87
N ASP A 447 27.06 -7.64 0.32
CA ASP A 447 28.06 -6.85 1.05
C ASP A 447 29.31 -7.69 1.33
N LEU A 448 29.14 -8.89 1.90
CA LEU A 448 30.25 -9.80 2.23
C LEU A 448 31.07 -10.26 1.01
N THR A 449 30.44 -10.40 -0.15
CA THR A 449 31.10 -10.88 -1.38
C THR A 449 31.78 -9.76 -2.18
N ARG A 450 31.30 -8.50 -2.06
CA ARG A 450 31.89 -7.35 -2.76
C ARG A 450 33.01 -6.65 -2.00
N THR A 451 33.03 -6.71 -0.67
CA THR A 451 34.15 -6.16 0.12
C THR A 451 35.38 -7.09 0.02
N GLN A 452 36.10 -7.03 -1.09
CA GLN A 452 37.22 -7.93 -1.47
C GLN A 452 38.48 -7.87 -0.58
N ASN A 453 38.43 -7.36 0.66
CA ASN A 453 39.65 -7.03 1.42
C ASN A 453 39.79 -7.63 2.83
N ILE A 454 39.07 -8.69 3.19
CA ILE A 454 39.30 -9.33 4.49
C ILE A 454 39.50 -10.83 4.31
N GLN A 455 40.69 -11.31 4.67
CA GLN A 455 41.04 -12.71 4.77
C GLN A 455 39.92 -13.54 5.44
N PRO A 456 39.75 -14.84 5.10
CA PRO A 456 38.66 -15.65 5.60
C PRO A 456 38.73 -15.82 7.13
N ASN A 457 38.08 -14.90 7.85
CA ASN A 457 37.78 -15.07 9.25
C ASN A 457 36.71 -16.15 9.37
N LYS A 458 36.88 -17.11 10.29
CA LYS A 458 35.88 -18.13 10.68
C LYS A 458 34.48 -17.52 10.88
N VAL A 459 34.41 -16.26 11.33
CA VAL A 459 33.18 -15.48 11.48
C VAL A 459 32.46 -15.24 10.15
N VAL A 460 33.17 -14.79 9.10
CA VAL A 460 32.59 -14.51 7.77
C VAL A 460 32.05 -15.80 7.15
N TYR A 461 32.80 -16.91 7.24
CA TYR A 461 32.35 -18.20 6.74
C TYR A 461 31.08 -18.69 7.45
N ASN A 462 31.01 -18.53 8.77
CA ASN A 462 29.81 -18.88 9.54
C ASN A 462 28.60 -18.03 9.16
N LEU A 463 28.79 -16.74 8.91
CA LEU A 463 27.74 -15.83 8.42
C LEU A 463 27.24 -16.28 7.05
N ILE A 464 28.14 -16.45 6.06
CA ILE A 464 27.77 -16.94 4.72
C ILE A 464 27.03 -18.28 4.80
N ARG A 465 27.46 -19.20 5.69
CA ARG A 465 26.77 -20.48 5.89
C ARG A 465 25.35 -20.31 6.41
N ARG A 466 25.13 -19.39 7.36
CA ARG A 466 23.81 -19.07 7.91
C ARG A 466 22.91 -18.43 6.85
N GLU A 467 23.39 -17.39 6.17
CA GLU A 467 22.62 -16.69 5.14
C GLU A 467 22.25 -17.62 3.97
N LYS A 468 23.16 -18.53 3.60
CA LYS A 468 22.89 -19.58 2.62
C LYS A 468 21.73 -20.50 3.05
N GLN A 469 21.63 -20.88 4.33
CA GLN A 469 20.52 -21.71 4.81
C GLN A 469 19.17 -20.99 4.67
N LEU A 470 19.16 -19.68 4.90
CA LEU A 470 17.98 -18.84 4.73
C LEU A 470 17.55 -18.73 3.26
N LEU A 471 18.51 -18.53 2.33
CA LEU A 471 18.23 -18.57 0.89
C LEU A 471 17.68 -19.92 0.42
N HIS A 472 18.15 -21.03 0.99
CA HIS A 472 17.61 -22.36 0.70
C HIS A 472 16.16 -22.54 1.15
N LEU A 473 15.76 -21.92 2.28
CA LEU A 473 14.37 -21.92 2.73
C LEU A 473 13.48 -21.18 1.73
N SER A 474 13.94 -20.01 1.24
CA SER A 474 13.22 -19.26 0.21
C SER A 474 13.08 -19.99 -1.11
N ALA A 475 14.11 -20.73 -1.53
CA ALA A 475 14.05 -21.52 -2.74
C ALA A 475 12.99 -22.65 -2.72
N ALA A 476 12.37 -22.93 -1.56
CA ALA A 476 11.32 -23.93 -1.40
C ALA A 476 9.90 -23.33 -1.42
N THR A 477 9.75 -22.01 -1.49
CA THR A 477 8.47 -21.33 -1.22
C THR A 477 7.86 -20.69 -2.45
N ASP A 478 8.66 -20.40 -3.46
CA ASP A 478 8.24 -19.86 -4.74
C ASP A 478 9.05 -20.47 -5.89
N VAL A 479 8.51 -20.33 -7.10
CA VAL A 479 9.06 -20.98 -8.30
C VAL A 479 10.23 -20.21 -8.91
N CYS A 480 10.49 -18.98 -8.49
CA CYS A 480 11.35 -18.04 -9.22
C CYS A 480 12.28 -17.24 -8.30
N VAL A 481 11.80 -16.20 -7.62
CA VAL A 481 12.62 -15.27 -6.83
C VAL A 481 13.53 -15.98 -5.85
N GLY A 482 13.02 -16.92 -5.04
CA GLY A 482 13.86 -17.66 -4.08
C GLY A 482 14.95 -18.50 -4.77
N LEU A 483 14.62 -19.13 -5.90
CA LEU A 483 15.58 -19.90 -6.70
C LEU A 483 16.59 -18.98 -7.41
N LEU A 484 16.17 -17.83 -7.91
CA LEU A 484 17.00 -16.83 -8.56
C LEU A 484 17.97 -16.20 -7.56
N SER A 485 17.51 -15.82 -6.36
CA SER A 485 18.39 -15.35 -5.27
C SER A 485 19.45 -16.41 -4.94
N LEU A 486 19.05 -17.68 -4.84
CA LEU A 486 19.99 -18.78 -4.57
C LEU A 486 20.97 -19.02 -5.73
N ALA A 487 20.51 -18.90 -6.98
CA ALA A 487 21.35 -19.04 -8.17
C ALA A 487 22.37 -17.89 -8.25
N THR A 488 21.94 -16.64 -8.04
CA THR A 488 22.80 -15.45 -7.99
C THR A 488 23.82 -15.56 -6.86
N PHE A 489 23.41 -16.04 -5.69
CA PHE A 489 24.33 -16.33 -4.59
C PHE A 489 25.43 -17.32 -5.01
N TYR A 490 25.06 -18.43 -5.65
CA TYR A 490 26.03 -19.40 -6.13
C TYR A 490 26.94 -18.83 -7.20
N TYR A 491 26.44 -17.93 -8.05
CA TYR A 491 27.25 -17.24 -9.05
C TYR A 491 28.28 -16.33 -8.38
N ASN A 492 27.86 -15.45 -7.48
CA ASN A 492 28.73 -14.48 -6.79
C ASN A 492 29.79 -15.16 -5.91
N THR A 493 29.51 -16.36 -5.40
CA THR A 493 30.47 -17.16 -4.61
C THR A 493 31.36 -18.09 -5.46
N GLY A 494 31.30 -18.00 -6.79
CA GLY A 494 32.11 -18.80 -7.71
C GLY A 494 31.65 -20.26 -7.90
N CYS A 495 30.51 -20.64 -7.34
CA CYS A 495 29.91 -21.96 -7.47
C CYS A 495 29.08 -22.11 -8.77
N TYR A 496 29.69 -21.81 -9.92
CA TYR A 496 28.99 -21.69 -11.22
C TYR A 496 28.19 -22.93 -11.64
N ASN A 497 28.69 -24.14 -11.35
CA ASN A 497 27.97 -25.39 -11.62
C ASN A 497 26.66 -25.54 -10.82
N LYS A 498 26.59 -24.94 -9.62
CA LYS A 498 25.37 -24.94 -8.81
C LYS A 498 24.44 -23.82 -9.27
N ALA A 499 24.99 -22.64 -9.57
CA ALA A 499 24.25 -21.51 -10.11
C ALA A 499 23.47 -21.90 -11.37
N SER A 500 24.13 -22.52 -12.35
CA SER A 500 23.50 -22.98 -13.59
C SER A 500 22.41 -24.01 -13.33
N LYS A 501 22.65 -25.02 -12.48
CA LYS A 501 21.65 -26.06 -12.14
C LYS A 501 20.40 -25.49 -11.49
N VAL A 502 20.55 -24.49 -10.61
CA VAL A 502 19.40 -23.84 -9.97
C VAL A 502 18.66 -22.95 -10.96
N ALA A 503 19.37 -22.15 -11.76
CA ALA A 503 18.76 -21.29 -12.78
C ALA A 503 18.00 -22.09 -13.85
N ILE A 504 18.51 -23.25 -14.28
CA ILE A 504 17.79 -24.14 -15.23
C ILE A 504 16.44 -24.60 -14.68
N ARG A 505 16.30 -24.78 -13.36
CA ARG A 505 14.99 -25.14 -12.76
C ARG A 505 13.96 -24.02 -12.97
N VAL A 506 14.40 -22.76 -12.86
CA VAL A 506 13.55 -21.60 -13.12
C VAL A 506 13.17 -21.53 -14.60
N VAL A 507 14.11 -21.77 -15.52
CA VAL A 507 13.81 -21.88 -16.96
C VAL A 507 12.75 -22.95 -17.23
N SER A 508 12.94 -24.16 -16.68
CA SER A 508 11.96 -25.25 -16.83
C SER A 508 10.60 -24.94 -16.23
N ALA A 509 10.56 -24.14 -15.17
CA ALA A 509 9.30 -23.76 -14.53
C ALA A 509 8.55 -22.66 -15.30
N CYS A 510 9.26 -21.68 -15.86
CA CYS A 510 8.65 -20.64 -16.72
C CYS A 510 8.15 -21.19 -18.06
N GLN A 511 8.46 -22.44 -18.39
CA GLN A 511 7.95 -23.16 -19.57
C GLN A 511 6.73 -24.04 -19.24
N GLN A 512 6.31 -24.09 -17.98
CA GLN A 512 5.10 -24.82 -17.56
C GLN A 512 3.84 -24.00 -17.84
N ARG A 513 2.70 -24.68 -17.83
CA ARG A 513 1.38 -24.07 -17.96
C ARG A 513 0.87 -23.51 -16.63
N ALA A 514 -0.20 -22.74 -16.69
CA ALA A 514 -0.95 -22.28 -15.52
C ALA A 514 -0.12 -21.40 -14.55
N LEU A 515 0.54 -20.38 -15.08
CA LEU A 515 1.35 -19.41 -14.32
C LEU A 515 0.54 -18.15 -13.98
N ILE A 516 0.88 -17.51 -12.86
CA ILE A 516 0.53 -16.13 -12.55
C ILE A 516 1.77 -15.27 -12.82
N GLU A 517 1.69 -14.48 -13.88
CA GLU A 517 2.75 -13.63 -14.41
C GLU A 517 2.23 -12.21 -14.62
N GLU A 518 3.12 -11.22 -14.52
CA GLU A 518 2.74 -9.79 -14.49
C GLU A 518 2.10 -9.29 -15.81
N HIS A 519 2.18 -10.06 -16.90
CA HIS A 519 1.57 -9.76 -18.20
C HIS A 519 1.01 -11.00 -18.92
N GLY A 520 0.80 -12.11 -18.20
CA GLY A 520 0.36 -13.39 -18.79
C GLY A 520 -1.17 -13.54 -18.90
N GLU A 521 -1.60 -14.52 -19.70
CA GLU A 521 -3.00 -14.96 -19.70
C GLU A 521 -3.31 -15.92 -18.54
N PHE A 522 -4.37 -15.65 -17.79
CA PHE A 522 -4.73 -16.44 -16.61
C PHE A 522 -5.69 -17.60 -16.91
N SER A 523 -5.93 -17.93 -18.19
CA SER A 523 -6.87 -18.97 -18.62
C SER A 523 -6.46 -20.36 -18.14
N GLU A 524 -5.19 -20.71 -18.28
CA GLU A 524 -4.66 -21.99 -17.80
C GLU A 524 -4.62 -22.04 -16.26
N TYR A 525 -4.26 -20.93 -15.61
CA TYR A 525 -4.29 -20.82 -14.15
C TYR A 525 -5.71 -21.02 -13.60
N PHE A 526 -6.70 -20.45 -14.28
CA PHE A 526 -8.11 -20.65 -13.97
C PHE A 526 -8.48 -22.14 -13.98
N GLU A 527 -8.08 -22.88 -15.01
CA GLU A 527 -8.47 -24.28 -15.19
C GLU A 527 -7.77 -25.24 -14.23
N GLU A 528 -6.46 -25.02 -14.00
CA GLU A 528 -5.62 -25.95 -13.25
C GLU A 528 -5.54 -25.66 -11.75
N MET A 529 -5.71 -24.40 -11.32
CA MET A 529 -5.48 -23.99 -9.92
C MET A 529 -6.77 -23.60 -9.20
N CYS A 530 -7.67 -22.88 -9.86
CA CYS A 530 -8.86 -22.31 -9.19
C CYS A 530 -9.91 -23.38 -8.86
N GLY A 531 -10.52 -23.30 -7.67
CA GLY A 531 -11.52 -24.27 -7.21
C GLY A 531 -10.97 -25.68 -6.91
N LYS A 532 -9.66 -25.93 -7.03
CA LYS A 532 -9.03 -27.25 -6.80
C LYS A 532 -8.57 -27.50 -5.36
N ARG A 533 -8.93 -26.62 -4.43
CA ARG A 533 -8.57 -26.68 -2.98
C ARG A 533 -7.06 -26.63 -2.69
N TYR A 534 -6.27 -26.04 -3.59
CA TYR A 534 -4.88 -25.73 -3.27
C TYR A 534 -4.82 -24.59 -2.25
N THR A 535 -3.92 -24.74 -1.28
CA THR A 535 -3.50 -23.64 -0.40
C THR A 535 -2.76 -22.58 -1.21
N LEU A 536 -2.66 -21.37 -0.66
CA LEU A 536 -1.95 -20.28 -1.32
C LEU A 536 -0.46 -20.64 -1.47
N LEU A 537 0.15 -21.25 -0.44
CA LEU A 537 1.53 -21.71 -0.51
C LEU A 537 1.74 -22.75 -1.63
N GLN A 538 0.82 -23.71 -1.79
CA GLN A 538 0.91 -24.69 -2.88
C GLN A 538 0.80 -24.06 -4.27
N LYS A 539 -0.06 -23.05 -4.41
CA LYS A 539 -0.16 -22.25 -5.65
C LYS A 539 1.12 -21.46 -5.90
N ALA A 540 1.67 -20.84 -4.86
CA ALA A 540 2.92 -20.09 -4.95
C ALA A 540 4.10 -20.97 -5.40
N GLN A 541 4.17 -22.21 -4.93
CA GLN A 541 5.19 -23.19 -5.29
C GLN A 541 5.06 -23.77 -6.71
N ARG A 542 3.91 -23.57 -7.39
CA ARG A 542 3.62 -24.19 -8.69
C ARG A 542 3.41 -23.20 -9.81
N SER A 543 2.88 -22.03 -9.50
CA SER A 543 2.33 -21.11 -10.50
C SER A 543 2.78 -19.67 -10.33
N PHE A 544 3.24 -19.24 -9.15
CA PHE A 544 3.54 -17.82 -8.97
C PHE A 544 4.92 -17.50 -9.52
N VAL A 545 4.95 -16.70 -10.58
CA VAL A 545 6.19 -16.27 -11.23
C VAL A 545 6.39 -14.79 -10.97
N PHE A 546 7.36 -14.52 -10.11
CA PHE A 546 7.61 -13.20 -9.55
C PHE A 546 8.81 -12.54 -10.22
N VAL A 547 8.66 -11.29 -10.65
CA VAL A 547 9.77 -10.48 -11.17
C VAL A 547 10.83 -10.26 -10.11
N TYR A 548 12.10 -10.48 -10.47
CA TYR A 548 13.23 -10.26 -9.59
C TYR A 548 13.61 -8.78 -9.57
N LYS A 549 13.40 -8.09 -8.45
CA LYS A 549 13.60 -6.64 -8.34
C LYS A 549 14.95 -6.32 -7.71
N ILE A 550 15.75 -5.49 -8.37
CA ILE A 550 17.01 -4.96 -7.83
C ILE A 550 16.82 -3.47 -7.53
N GLN A 551 17.36 -3.02 -6.40
CA GLN A 551 17.45 -1.60 -6.08
C GLN A 551 18.63 -1.41 -5.13
N ALA A 552 19.52 -0.47 -5.46
CA ALA A 552 20.82 -0.31 -4.81
C ALA A 552 20.77 -0.18 -3.27
N LYS A 553 19.66 0.32 -2.71
CA LYS A 553 19.46 0.46 -1.26
C LYS A 553 18.68 -0.69 -0.60
N TYR A 554 18.05 -1.58 -1.37
CA TYR A 554 17.04 -2.52 -0.85
C TYR A 554 17.26 -3.98 -1.24
N ASN A 555 17.71 -4.25 -2.47
CA ASN A 555 18.13 -5.57 -2.90
C ASN A 555 19.42 -5.42 -3.69
N THR A 556 20.53 -5.75 -3.06
CA THR A 556 21.87 -5.67 -3.63
C THR A 556 22.38 -7.04 -4.06
N LEU A 557 21.59 -8.12 -4.04
CA LEU A 557 22.04 -9.43 -4.52
C LEU A 557 21.82 -9.56 -6.04
N TYR A 558 22.87 -9.27 -6.81
CA TYR A 558 22.90 -9.37 -8.26
C TYR A 558 24.33 -9.70 -8.78
N PRO A 559 24.50 -10.22 -10.00
CA PRO A 559 25.80 -10.49 -10.61
C PRO A 559 26.59 -9.20 -10.85
N PRO A 560 27.92 -9.16 -10.61
CA PRO A 560 28.76 -7.97 -10.86
C PRO A 560 28.64 -7.41 -12.28
N GLU A 561 28.30 -8.25 -13.25
CA GLU A 561 28.09 -7.83 -14.63
C GLU A 561 26.95 -6.80 -14.79
N LEU A 562 26.08 -6.61 -13.79
CA LEU A 562 25.01 -5.60 -13.76
C LEU A 562 25.37 -4.34 -12.95
N ASP A 563 26.61 -4.16 -12.50
CA ASP A 563 26.99 -3.02 -11.65
C ASP A 563 26.68 -1.67 -12.31
N ILE A 564 26.93 -1.52 -13.62
CA ILE A 564 26.67 -0.27 -14.35
C ILE A 564 25.16 0.04 -14.39
N GLU A 565 24.32 -0.97 -14.62
CA GLU A 565 22.86 -0.84 -14.62
C GLU A 565 22.35 -0.39 -13.25
N VAL A 566 22.85 -0.99 -12.18
CA VAL A 566 22.43 -0.67 -10.81
C VAL A 566 22.87 0.73 -10.41
N GLN A 567 24.13 1.09 -10.67
CA GLN A 567 24.68 2.43 -10.38
C GLN A 567 23.92 3.54 -11.11
N ALA A 568 23.52 3.32 -12.37
CA ALA A 568 22.74 4.29 -13.13
C ALA A 568 21.36 4.60 -12.51
N THR A 569 20.85 3.75 -11.61
CA THR A 569 19.55 3.92 -10.95
C THR A 569 19.64 4.39 -9.50
N GLU A 570 20.85 4.58 -8.95
CA GLU A 570 21.08 4.92 -7.53
C GLU A 570 20.42 6.25 -7.14
N ASP A 571 20.60 7.28 -7.96
CA ASP A 571 20.15 8.64 -7.68
C ASP A 571 18.63 8.80 -7.80
N ASN A 572 18.00 8.06 -8.71
CA ASN A 572 16.55 8.16 -8.97
C ASN A 572 15.70 7.22 -8.10
N HIS A 573 16.34 6.38 -7.27
CA HIS A 573 15.68 5.38 -6.42
C HIS A 573 14.73 4.43 -7.19
N GLU A 574 15.00 4.20 -8.47
CA GLU A 574 14.20 3.31 -9.30
C GLU A 574 14.55 1.83 -9.07
N PHE A 575 13.60 0.95 -9.36
CA PHE A 575 13.81 -0.49 -9.33
C PHE A 575 14.18 -0.98 -10.74
N ILE A 576 15.14 -1.90 -10.81
CA ILE A 576 15.40 -2.70 -12.01
C ILE A 576 14.56 -3.97 -11.91
N TYR A 577 13.71 -4.18 -12.90
CA TYR A 577 12.81 -5.32 -12.99
C TYR A 577 13.42 -6.39 -13.89
N LEU A 578 13.92 -7.46 -13.31
CA LEU A 578 14.47 -8.60 -14.06
C LEU A 578 13.42 -9.69 -14.24
N PRO A 579 12.91 -9.90 -15.47
CA PRO A 579 11.95 -10.95 -15.74
C PRO A 579 12.57 -12.34 -15.47
N PRO A 580 11.85 -13.27 -14.80
CA PRO A 580 12.42 -14.53 -14.32
C PRO A 580 13.06 -15.42 -15.39
N LEU A 581 12.36 -15.63 -16.52
CA LEU A 581 12.87 -16.46 -17.60
C LEU A 581 14.15 -15.89 -18.23
N PRO A 582 14.18 -14.63 -18.71
CA PRO A 582 15.41 -14.03 -19.23
C PRO A 582 16.55 -13.96 -18.21
N TYR A 583 16.26 -13.63 -16.95
CA TYR A 583 17.29 -13.54 -15.92
C TYR A 583 17.88 -14.91 -15.57
N ALA A 584 17.05 -15.96 -15.52
CA ALA A 584 17.53 -17.32 -15.35
C ALA A 584 18.47 -17.72 -16.50
N ILE A 585 18.07 -17.50 -17.76
CA ILE A 585 18.91 -17.79 -18.93
C ILE A 585 20.22 -17.00 -18.85
N PHE A 586 20.15 -15.71 -18.52
CA PHE A 586 21.31 -14.84 -18.32
C PHE A 586 22.30 -15.42 -17.30
N LEU A 587 21.83 -15.85 -16.12
CA LEU A 587 22.68 -16.50 -15.11
C LEU A 587 23.32 -17.80 -15.61
N VAL A 588 22.62 -18.58 -16.44
CA VAL A 588 23.21 -19.79 -17.05
C VAL A 588 24.29 -19.41 -18.06
N VAL A 589 24.06 -18.40 -18.91
CA VAL A 589 25.08 -17.90 -19.87
C VAL A 589 26.34 -17.47 -19.12
N LEU A 590 26.20 -16.64 -18.09
CA LEU A 590 27.32 -16.19 -17.26
C LEU A 590 28.06 -17.37 -16.64
N SER A 591 27.33 -18.33 -16.07
CA SER A 591 27.91 -19.51 -15.44
C SER A 591 28.68 -20.39 -16.44
N MET A 592 28.14 -20.61 -17.64
CA MET A 592 28.79 -21.40 -18.69
C MET A 592 30.05 -20.71 -19.22
N TYR A 593 30.02 -19.39 -19.35
CA TYR A 593 31.20 -18.59 -19.70
C TYR A 593 32.30 -18.75 -18.65
N ARG A 594 31.98 -18.60 -17.36
CA ARG A 594 32.95 -18.77 -16.25
C ARG A 594 33.49 -20.21 -16.14
N LEU A 595 32.73 -21.20 -16.60
CA LEU A 595 33.14 -22.60 -16.71
C LEU A 595 33.90 -22.92 -18.01
N ASN A 596 34.25 -21.91 -18.81
CA ASN A 596 34.94 -22.03 -20.10
C ASN A 596 34.20 -22.88 -21.16
N SER A 597 32.87 -22.98 -21.03
CA SER A 597 32.00 -23.72 -21.96
C SER A 597 31.36 -22.77 -22.98
N ILE A 598 32.21 -22.08 -23.75
CA ILE A 598 31.83 -20.98 -24.65
C ILE A 598 30.77 -21.38 -25.69
N GLY A 599 30.85 -22.59 -26.24
CA GLY A 599 29.86 -23.09 -27.20
C GLY A 599 28.45 -23.17 -26.62
N GLN A 600 28.32 -23.65 -25.37
CA GLN A 600 27.03 -23.71 -24.69
C GLN A 600 26.51 -22.31 -24.33
N ALA A 601 27.40 -21.40 -23.91
CA ALA A 601 27.06 -20.01 -23.63
C ALA A 601 26.50 -19.29 -24.86
N ARG A 602 27.02 -19.58 -26.06
CA ARG A 602 26.49 -19.03 -27.33
C ARG A 602 25.08 -19.53 -27.65
N VAL A 603 24.83 -20.84 -27.52
CA VAL A 603 23.49 -21.42 -27.73
C VAL A 603 22.47 -20.81 -26.78
N LEU A 604 22.84 -20.61 -25.51
CA LEU A 604 21.97 -19.99 -24.52
C LEU A 604 21.74 -18.49 -24.77
N LEU A 605 22.72 -17.79 -25.36
CA LEU A 605 22.52 -16.42 -25.81
C LEU A 605 21.50 -16.36 -26.96
N ASP A 606 21.52 -17.29 -27.90
CA ASP A 606 20.50 -17.37 -28.96
C ASP A 606 19.10 -17.61 -28.39
N ALA A 607 19.00 -18.45 -27.35
CA ALA A 607 17.75 -18.63 -26.61
C ALA A 607 17.30 -17.32 -25.93
N LEU A 608 18.20 -16.60 -25.26
CA LEU A 608 17.90 -15.30 -24.64
C LEU A 608 17.44 -14.26 -25.67
N MET A 609 18.03 -14.26 -26.86
CA MET A 609 17.62 -13.39 -27.96
C MET A 609 16.21 -13.71 -28.47
N THR A 610 15.82 -14.99 -28.48
CA THR A 610 14.47 -15.40 -28.87
C THR A 610 13.42 -14.85 -27.90
N VAL A 611 13.74 -14.80 -26.60
CA VAL A 611 12.84 -14.24 -25.58
C VAL A 611 12.64 -12.72 -25.74
N ARG A 612 13.46 -12.00 -26.53
CA ARG A 612 13.23 -10.56 -26.78
C ARG A 612 11.85 -10.28 -27.35
N SER A 613 11.33 -11.19 -28.18
CA SER A 613 10.03 -11.07 -28.83
C SER A 613 8.90 -11.80 -28.09
N ASP A 614 9.17 -12.31 -26.89
CA ASP A 614 8.18 -12.99 -26.06
C ASP A 614 7.09 -12.02 -25.58
N GLU A 615 5.84 -12.47 -25.57
CA GLU A 615 4.69 -11.63 -25.22
C GLU A 615 4.68 -11.26 -23.73
N VAL A 616 5.18 -12.15 -22.85
CA VAL A 616 5.15 -11.96 -21.39
C VAL A 616 6.48 -11.38 -20.89
N TYR A 617 7.61 -11.94 -21.34
CA TYR A 617 8.95 -11.65 -20.83
C TYR A 617 9.81 -10.78 -21.76
N GLY A 618 9.28 -10.39 -22.92
CA GLY A 618 10.02 -9.68 -23.94
C GLY A 618 10.25 -8.19 -23.64
N VAL A 619 10.89 -7.54 -24.61
CA VAL A 619 11.35 -6.14 -24.48
C VAL A 619 10.19 -5.14 -24.39
N LEU A 620 8.98 -5.53 -24.82
CA LEU A 620 7.78 -4.68 -24.71
C LEU A 620 7.50 -4.27 -23.26
N HIS A 621 7.63 -5.23 -22.34
CA HIS A 621 7.42 -5.04 -20.91
C HIS A 621 8.73 -4.83 -20.15
N TYR A 622 9.84 -5.42 -20.61
CA TYR A 622 11.14 -5.41 -19.93
C TYR A 622 12.28 -4.91 -20.83
N PRO A 623 12.44 -3.59 -21.01
CA PRO A 623 13.51 -3.02 -21.84
C PRO A 623 14.93 -3.41 -21.41
N ILE A 624 15.13 -3.72 -20.11
CA ILE A 624 16.42 -4.20 -19.55
C ILE A 624 16.98 -5.42 -20.30
N LEU A 625 16.13 -6.20 -20.96
CA LEU A 625 16.53 -7.38 -21.71
C LEU A 625 17.51 -7.03 -22.85
N HIS A 626 17.41 -5.82 -23.43
CA HIS A 626 18.42 -5.31 -24.36
C HIS A 626 19.81 -5.22 -23.72
N ASN A 627 19.90 -4.75 -22.48
CA ASN A 627 21.18 -4.69 -21.75
C ASN A 627 21.69 -6.09 -21.42
N LEU A 628 20.84 -7.01 -20.96
CA LEU A 628 21.25 -8.39 -20.65
C LEU A 628 21.87 -9.09 -21.86
N VAL A 629 21.24 -8.97 -23.03
CA VAL A 629 21.76 -9.50 -24.30
C VAL A 629 23.08 -8.83 -24.69
N GLY A 630 23.15 -7.49 -24.56
CA GLY A 630 24.37 -6.73 -24.84
C GLY A 630 25.55 -7.16 -23.97
N ILE A 631 25.34 -7.37 -22.67
CA ILE A 631 26.34 -7.85 -21.72
C ILE A 631 26.85 -9.24 -22.12
N CYS A 632 25.95 -10.16 -22.48
CA CYS A 632 26.33 -11.49 -22.94
C CYS A 632 27.16 -11.45 -24.23
N HIS A 633 26.78 -10.60 -25.21
CA HIS A 633 27.57 -10.41 -26.42
C HIS A 633 28.96 -9.85 -26.10
N GLN A 634 29.06 -8.86 -25.21
CA GLN A 634 30.32 -8.27 -24.77
C GLN A 634 31.23 -9.33 -24.14
N LEU A 635 30.72 -10.15 -23.22
CA LEU A 635 31.48 -11.23 -22.57
C LEU A 635 32.01 -12.27 -23.56
N LEU A 636 31.24 -12.59 -24.59
CA LEU A 636 31.61 -13.56 -25.62
C LEU A 636 32.48 -12.98 -26.74
N GLY A 637 32.89 -11.71 -26.64
CA GLY A 637 33.77 -11.04 -27.61
C GLY A 637 33.05 -10.51 -28.87
N ASN A 638 31.71 -10.48 -28.88
CA ASN A 638 30.91 -10.01 -30.01
C ASN A 638 30.62 -8.50 -29.91
N THR A 639 31.66 -7.67 -29.89
CA THR A 639 31.58 -6.23 -29.58
C THR A 639 30.57 -5.46 -30.46
N ARG A 640 30.49 -5.78 -31.76
CA ARG A 640 29.52 -5.13 -32.66
C ARG A 640 28.07 -5.40 -32.26
N GLN A 641 27.75 -6.65 -31.93
CA GLN A 641 26.39 -7.04 -31.52
C GLN A 641 26.04 -6.51 -30.12
N ALA A 642 27.04 -6.40 -29.23
CA ALA A 642 26.88 -5.76 -27.93
C ALA A 642 26.47 -4.28 -28.08
N ILE A 643 27.20 -3.51 -28.90
CA ILE A 643 26.88 -2.10 -29.18
C ILE A 643 25.48 -1.97 -29.77
N MET A 644 25.11 -2.80 -30.75
CA MET A 644 23.76 -2.78 -31.35
C MET A 644 22.66 -3.02 -30.30
N SER A 645 22.87 -3.96 -29.38
CA SER A 645 21.89 -4.27 -28.33
C SER A 645 21.73 -3.11 -27.35
N PHE A 646 22.81 -2.44 -26.96
CA PHE A 646 22.73 -1.25 -26.11
C PHE A 646 22.10 -0.06 -26.84
N GLU A 647 22.36 0.12 -28.14
CA GLU A 647 21.71 1.14 -28.96
C GLU A 647 20.20 0.90 -29.06
N ASP A 648 19.75 -0.35 -29.23
CA ASP A 648 18.33 -0.69 -29.19
C ASP A 648 17.71 -0.30 -27.84
N SER A 649 18.42 -0.55 -26.73
CA SER A 649 17.98 -0.14 -25.39
C SER A 649 17.78 1.38 -25.29
N CYS A 650 18.75 2.17 -25.77
CA CYS A 650 18.64 3.64 -25.80
C CYS A 650 17.54 4.15 -26.74
N ARG A 651 17.22 3.42 -27.83
CA ARG A 651 16.08 3.80 -28.71
C ARG A 651 14.74 3.61 -28.01
N GLN A 652 14.61 2.57 -27.18
CA GLN A 652 13.38 2.31 -26.44
C GLN A 652 13.28 3.19 -25.18
N LEU A 653 14.40 3.40 -24.49
CA LEU A 653 14.53 4.25 -23.31
C LEU A 653 15.66 5.27 -23.52
N PRO A 654 15.37 6.46 -24.06
CA PRO A 654 16.37 7.50 -24.34
C PRO A 654 17.23 7.88 -23.14
N ASP A 655 16.66 7.84 -21.94
CA ASP A 655 17.32 8.21 -20.68
C ASP A 655 18.09 7.06 -20.02
N ASN A 656 18.29 5.93 -20.72
CA ASN A 656 19.04 4.78 -20.18
C ASN A 656 20.56 5.07 -20.13
N GLY A 657 20.99 5.69 -19.03
CA GLY A 657 22.39 6.06 -18.78
C GLY A 657 23.36 4.87 -18.72
N ALA A 658 22.90 3.69 -18.31
CA ALA A 658 23.73 2.49 -18.26
C ALA A 658 24.12 1.99 -19.65
N ALA A 659 23.14 1.89 -20.56
CA ALA A 659 23.39 1.47 -21.94
C ALA A 659 24.31 2.48 -22.67
N ALA A 660 24.09 3.78 -22.48
CA ALA A 660 24.94 4.84 -23.04
C ALA A 660 26.40 4.75 -22.55
N SER A 661 26.59 4.47 -21.26
CA SER A 661 27.92 4.30 -20.66
C SER A 661 28.67 3.10 -21.27
N ARG A 662 28.00 1.95 -21.41
CA ARG A 662 28.58 0.75 -22.04
C ARG A 662 28.97 0.96 -23.50
N ILE A 663 28.15 1.66 -24.29
CA ILE A 663 28.49 2.01 -25.68
C ILE A 663 29.77 2.84 -25.73
N THR A 664 29.89 3.82 -24.83
CA THR A 664 31.06 4.72 -24.77
C THR A 664 32.33 3.94 -24.43
N GLU A 665 32.27 3.06 -23.44
CA GLU A 665 33.39 2.22 -23.03
C GLU A 665 33.85 1.28 -24.16
N LEU A 666 32.93 0.58 -24.82
CA LEU A 666 33.25 -0.33 -25.93
C LEU A 666 33.84 0.40 -27.14
N ARG A 667 33.32 1.58 -27.48
CA ARG A 667 33.86 2.39 -28.58
C ARG A 667 35.24 2.96 -28.25
N ARG A 668 35.54 3.25 -26.99
CA ARG A 668 36.88 3.65 -26.53
C ARG A 668 37.88 2.49 -26.71
N HIS A 669 37.55 1.30 -26.22
CA HIS A 669 38.39 0.12 -26.38
C HIS A 669 38.65 -0.23 -27.85
N GLN A 670 37.64 -0.12 -28.73
CA GLN A 670 37.83 -0.33 -30.17
C GLN A 670 38.75 0.70 -30.85
N ARG A 671 38.89 1.90 -30.29
CA ARG A 671 39.85 2.91 -30.79
C ARG A 671 41.26 2.58 -30.31
N GLU A 672 41.42 2.25 -29.04
CA GLU A 672 42.71 1.86 -28.45
C GLU A 672 43.30 0.59 -29.07
N GLU A 673 42.47 -0.41 -29.40
CA GLU A 673 42.91 -1.61 -30.12
C GLU A 673 43.33 -1.32 -31.56
N ARG A 674 42.71 -0.33 -32.22
CA ARG A 674 43.12 0.09 -33.56
C ARG A 674 44.44 0.85 -33.52
N ASP A 675 44.59 1.76 -32.57
CA ASP A 675 45.80 2.57 -32.43
C ASP A 675 47.01 1.70 -32.05
N ASN A 676 46.83 0.65 -31.24
CA ASN A 676 47.89 -0.32 -30.88
C ASN A 676 48.18 -1.39 -31.97
N SER A 677 47.38 -1.45 -33.04
CA SER A 677 47.58 -2.40 -34.17
C SER A 677 48.28 -1.76 -35.38
N VAL A 678 48.58 -0.46 -35.28
CA VAL A 678 49.23 0.35 -36.32
C VAL A 678 50.71 0.65 -35.96
N ASP A 679 51.14 0.32 -34.75
CA ASP A 679 52.54 0.17 -34.33
C ASP A 679 52.97 -1.31 -34.41
#